data_AF-A0A9X0CWB2-F1
#
_entry.id   AF-A0A9X0CWB2-F1
#
_cell.length_a   1.000
_cell.length_b   1.000
_cell.length_c   1.000
_cell.angle_alpha   90.00
_cell.angle_beta   90.00
_cell.angle_gamma   90.00
#
_symmetry.space_group_name_H-M   'P 1'
#
loop_
_entity.id
_entity.type
_entity.pdbx_description
1 polymer ?
#
loop_
_entity_poly.entity_id
_entity_poly.type
_entity_poly.pdbx_seq_one_letter_code
_entity_poly.pdbx_strand_id
1 'polypeptide(L)'
;MIASSSEEEDEDIVDGDEHTQELLTIYQRGEQLAATPAAQNTSNSPSVSPSLHSPSPTLSVVSEATLLEQQEDDERRERLQSYIFVLRCIAYPFNARQPTDMARRHARVSKQDLVKIRQRFEDFLKGDTKIASDEAFYNAVRAYFDVFICSERVQKMVISGGCSSNDFREVFKAMIEKRVRSLPEIDGISKETVLSSWMAKNDAIFRGEDDPKKGPRIAASAASELILSKEQLYEMFQTILGVKKYEHQILFNACQLDSADEQAACIRRELHGRCKAIADQRKRLPGFVHKDMESLFVEEQQAAINQLMGNLESQPVTKGSSDSKYSMPFNRIKGPQHTISMVEVADDVDSILSKSDVMLNFTIEVIVVEARGLKSLPPMKIVYCTMEVEGGEKFQTDQAEANKPVWESQGDFTTCHPRPMVKVKLYAENSGLLALDDKELGKVTIKPIPGGSELPELYDVVTPKGWTGEKIKLKIAVKMDKPVNLKKCGLIYVQGKSVWKKWKKRFFVLVQVSHYTFAMCSYREKQAEPTEMMQLDGYTVDYCAAVTDEDHKGGRFFFKAVKEGDQVLFATEEELERQIWVNKLYTATGQSHKPIAPNLSAVVQPHVNNTLTRLQGDHDRARKHGLEDLIQADPNTFNHHVLFEKLQHLTLTHRLNDSYSCLGWFSPGQIFVLEEYCARYGVRGCHRQLSYLCDLLDRAEAGVMIDPTLLHYSFAFCASHVHGNRPDGLGTITLDEKTWFEEIKIRLWNLLAYQITRFRYSFPFGRPEGALKATLSLFERVMMKDISTPVPPEEFRKEIRNCLHQAALVNYTRVSAYAKIEESSGDDVTAETKLNDIMHLAELCIDLLHQNEEYHAEALAWVSDLMVEHQEIFWSLFTVDLDATLATQPPDTWESFQLFQLLNEYLSNDLNLNRGKFHSHLRDVFAPLVIRYIDLMESSIAQSLHKGFQKRTGALSERDVVPQRTCSGN
;
A
#
# COMPACT_ATOMS: atom_id res chain seq x y z
N MET A 1 -39.15 2.14 64.39
CA MET A 1 -38.71 1.16 65.41
C MET A 1 -39.65 -0.04 65.36
N ILE A 2 -39.36 -1.03 64.51
CA ILE A 2 -39.93 -2.38 64.52
C ILE A 2 -38.83 -3.32 64.01
N ALA A 3 -38.74 -4.50 64.62
CA ALA A 3 -37.75 -5.53 64.41
C ALA A 3 -38.22 -6.64 63.46
N SER A 4 -37.23 -7.38 62.92
CA SER A 4 -37.19 -8.84 62.65
C SER A 4 -38.00 -9.51 61.51
N SER A 5 -37.23 -10.27 60.71
CA SER A 5 -37.48 -11.63 60.16
C SER A 5 -38.12 -11.85 58.77
N SER A 6 -37.31 -12.50 57.91
CA SER A 6 -37.56 -13.67 57.02
C SER A 6 -38.61 -13.65 55.90
N GLU A 7 -38.15 -13.94 54.67
CA GLU A 7 -38.68 -14.86 53.61
C GLU A 7 -37.77 -14.65 52.37
N GLU A 8 -36.84 -15.56 52.04
CA GLU A 8 -36.94 -16.64 51.03
C GLU A 8 -37.60 -16.21 49.71
N GLU A 9 -36.78 -16.01 48.65
CA GLU A 9 -37.22 -16.12 47.25
C GLU A 9 -36.10 -16.76 46.40
N ASP A 10 -36.54 -17.71 45.59
CA ASP A 10 -35.83 -18.78 44.89
C ASP A 10 -34.86 -18.33 43.78
N GLU A 11 -33.77 -19.09 43.61
CA GLU A 11 -32.89 -19.04 42.43
C GLU A 11 -33.50 -19.87 41.28
N ASP A 12 -34.09 -19.20 40.29
CA ASP A 12 -34.43 -19.78 38.99
C ASP A 12 -33.15 -20.01 38.16
N ILE A 13 -32.71 -21.27 38.09
CA ILE A 13 -31.74 -21.77 37.10
C ILE A 13 -32.48 -21.88 35.76
N VAL A 14 -32.20 -20.94 34.84
CA VAL A 14 -32.70 -20.99 33.47
C VAL A 14 -31.65 -21.65 32.57
N ASP A 15 -32.06 -22.77 31.95
CA ASP A 15 -31.38 -23.54 30.92
C ASP A 15 -30.65 -22.66 29.89
N GLY A 16 -29.32 -22.79 29.83
CA GLY A 16 -28.45 -22.14 28.85
C GLY A 16 -27.59 -23.11 28.03
N ASP A 17 -27.89 -24.41 28.05
CA ASP A 17 -26.91 -25.46 27.68
C ASP A 17 -27.00 -25.99 26.24
N GLU A 18 -28.03 -25.63 25.45
CA GLU A 18 -28.16 -26.17 24.08
C GLU A 18 -27.30 -25.41 23.05
N HIS A 19 -27.10 -24.10 23.19
CA HIS A 19 -26.34 -23.32 22.20
C HIS A 19 -24.81 -23.47 22.36
N THR A 20 -24.34 -23.71 23.58
CA THR A 20 -22.94 -23.99 23.92
C THR A 20 -22.49 -25.37 23.47
N GLN A 21 -23.36 -26.38 23.53
CA GLN A 21 -23.07 -27.73 23.00
C GLN A 21 -23.04 -27.80 21.47
N GLU A 22 -23.88 -27.01 20.78
CA GLU A 22 -23.89 -26.91 19.32
C GLU A 22 -22.63 -26.23 18.77
N LEU A 23 -22.12 -25.21 19.48
CA LEU A 23 -20.80 -24.61 19.22
C LEU A 23 -19.68 -25.64 19.36
N LEU A 24 -19.66 -26.44 20.44
CA LEU A 24 -18.65 -27.48 20.67
C LEU A 24 -18.63 -28.57 19.58
N THR A 25 -19.78 -28.96 19.03
CA THR A 25 -19.86 -29.98 17.97
C THR A 25 -19.40 -29.46 16.60
N ILE A 26 -19.64 -28.18 16.30
CA ILE A 26 -19.12 -27.54 15.09
C ILE A 26 -17.58 -27.40 15.18
N TYR A 27 -17.04 -27.10 16.37
CA TYR A 27 -15.60 -26.89 16.57
C TYR A 27 -14.76 -28.17 16.57
N GLN A 28 -15.28 -29.32 17.02
CA GLN A 28 -14.56 -30.60 16.91
C GLN A 28 -14.39 -31.08 15.46
N ARG A 29 -15.27 -30.65 14.54
CA ARG A 29 -15.21 -31.03 13.12
C ARG A 29 -14.06 -30.34 12.35
N GLY A 30 -13.60 -29.19 12.84
CA GLY A 30 -12.50 -28.43 12.24
C GLY A 30 -11.12 -29.06 12.43
N GLU A 31 -10.91 -29.83 13.51
CA GLU A 31 -9.62 -30.47 13.79
C GLU A 31 -9.39 -31.79 13.00
N GLN A 32 -10.42 -32.34 12.35
CA GLN A 32 -10.30 -33.57 11.52
C GLN A 32 -9.94 -33.31 10.04
N LEU A 33 -10.00 -32.07 9.54
CA LEU A 33 -9.73 -31.75 8.13
C LEU A 33 -8.25 -31.40 7.84
N ALA A 34 -7.36 -31.49 8.84
CA ALA A 34 -5.94 -31.12 8.71
C ALA A 34 -5.00 -32.32 8.44
N ALA A 35 -5.50 -33.42 7.87
CA ALA A 35 -4.68 -34.60 7.55
C ALA A 35 -5.00 -35.16 6.14
N THR A 36 -4.44 -34.56 5.10
CA THR A 36 -4.24 -35.22 3.80
C THR A 36 -2.81 -35.01 3.33
N PRO A 37 -2.01 -36.07 3.10
CA PRO A 37 -0.68 -35.93 2.53
C PRO A 37 -0.75 -35.77 1.00
N ALA A 38 0.15 -34.94 0.48
CA ALA A 38 0.37 -34.67 -0.93
C ALA A 38 0.67 -35.95 -1.73
N ALA A 39 -0.08 -36.17 -2.81
CA ALA A 39 0.13 -37.28 -3.73
C ALA A 39 1.37 -37.03 -4.61
N GLN A 40 2.25 -38.03 -4.65
CA GLN A 40 3.48 -38.07 -5.42
C GLN A 40 3.21 -38.42 -6.89
N ASN A 41 3.88 -37.69 -7.78
CA ASN A 41 4.01 -37.99 -9.20
C ASN A 41 4.53 -39.41 -9.44
N THR A 42 3.79 -40.23 -10.19
CA THR A 42 4.33 -41.41 -10.87
C THR A 42 4.00 -41.36 -12.35
N SER A 43 5.07 -41.31 -13.13
CA SER A 43 5.13 -41.47 -14.58
C SER A 43 4.76 -42.89 -14.99
N ASN A 44 3.82 -43.06 -15.92
CA ASN A 44 3.89 -44.12 -16.95
C ASN A 44 2.78 -43.93 -17.99
N SER A 45 3.19 -43.55 -19.20
CA SER A 45 2.38 -43.67 -20.43
C SER A 45 2.84 -44.91 -21.20
N PRO A 46 1.92 -45.62 -21.89
CA PRO A 46 2.26 -46.24 -23.15
C PRO A 46 1.52 -45.56 -24.31
N SER A 47 2.31 -45.30 -25.33
CA SER A 47 2.00 -44.83 -26.67
C SER A 47 0.96 -45.68 -27.42
N VAL A 48 -0.07 -45.04 -28.01
CA VAL A 48 -0.63 -45.44 -29.31
C VAL A 48 -1.25 -44.21 -30.01
N SER A 49 -0.72 -43.86 -31.18
CA SER A 49 -1.43 -43.11 -32.24
C SER A 49 -1.89 -44.12 -33.30
N PRO A 50 -3.02 -43.93 -34.03
CA PRO A 50 -2.91 -43.18 -35.29
C PRO A 50 -4.15 -42.40 -35.78
N SER A 51 -3.85 -41.31 -36.49
CA SER A 51 -4.45 -40.72 -37.72
C SER A 51 -5.98 -40.57 -37.93
N LEU A 52 -6.35 -39.30 -38.18
CA LEU A 52 -7.12 -38.73 -39.30
C LEU A 52 -8.44 -39.40 -39.73
N HIS A 53 -9.57 -38.73 -39.47
CA HIS A 53 -10.59 -38.37 -40.48
C HIS A 53 -11.59 -37.35 -39.92
N SER A 54 -11.81 -36.26 -40.66
CA SER A 54 -12.93 -35.31 -40.49
C SER A 54 -14.17 -35.81 -41.25
N PRO A 55 -15.39 -35.55 -40.74
CA PRO A 55 -16.17 -34.41 -41.26
C PRO A 55 -16.97 -33.64 -40.19
N SER A 56 -17.42 -32.43 -40.56
CA SER A 56 -18.14 -31.40 -39.78
C SER A 56 -19.61 -31.78 -39.40
N PRO A 57 -20.40 -30.84 -38.84
CA PRO A 57 -20.59 -30.60 -37.40
C PRO A 57 -22.00 -30.97 -36.94
N THR A 58 -22.14 -31.52 -35.74
CA THR A 58 -23.44 -31.61 -35.06
C THR A 58 -23.28 -31.10 -33.64
N LEU A 59 -24.15 -30.13 -33.30
CA LEU A 59 -24.28 -29.52 -32.00
C LEU A 59 -24.48 -30.56 -30.88
N SER A 60 -24.16 -30.11 -29.67
CA SER A 60 -24.52 -30.66 -28.35
C SER A 60 -23.75 -31.88 -27.85
N VAL A 61 -22.46 -31.69 -27.52
CA VAL A 61 -21.85 -32.06 -26.22
C VAL A 61 -20.63 -31.16 -26.05
N VAL A 62 -20.76 -30.03 -25.34
CA VAL A 62 -19.56 -29.30 -24.88
C VAL A 62 -18.96 -30.16 -23.77
N SER A 63 -17.78 -30.72 -23.99
CA SER A 63 -17.10 -31.52 -22.97
C SER A 63 -16.65 -30.59 -21.83
N GLU A 64 -16.65 -31.12 -20.60
CA GLU A 64 -16.24 -30.40 -19.38
C GLU A 64 -14.85 -29.74 -19.52
N ALA A 65 -13.96 -30.36 -20.30
CA ALA A 65 -12.66 -29.80 -20.67
C ALA A 65 -12.73 -28.50 -21.48
N THR A 66 -13.69 -28.36 -22.40
CA THR A 66 -13.87 -27.13 -23.20
C THR A 66 -14.47 -26.00 -22.38
N LEU A 67 -15.30 -26.32 -21.37
CA LEU A 67 -15.83 -25.32 -20.44
C LEU A 67 -14.74 -24.79 -19.50
N LEU A 68 -13.85 -25.67 -19.01
CA LEU A 68 -12.71 -25.26 -18.20
C LEU A 68 -11.72 -24.40 -18.99
N GLU A 69 -11.43 -24.76 -20.25
CA GLU A 69 -10.56 -23.97 -21.12
C GLU A 69 -11.16 -22.58 -21.45
N GLN A 70 -12.48 -22.51 -21.65
CA GLN A 70 -13.19 -21.23 -21.82
C GLN A 70 -13.17 -20.37 -20.55
N GLN A 71 -13.33 -20.98 -19.37
CA GLN A 71 -13.24 -20.29 -18.09
C GLN A 71 -11.84 -19.73 -17.84
N GLU A 72 -10.79 -20.51 -18.12
CA GLU A 72 -9.39 -20.05 -17.99
C GLU A 72 -9.07 -18.90 -18.94
N ASP A 73 -9.58 -18.94 -20.18
CA ASP A 73 -9.42 -17.88 -21.16
C ASP A 73 -10.17 -16.60 -20.78
N ASP A 74 -11.38 -16.71 -20.26
CA ASP A 74 -12.17 -15.57 -19.79
C ASP A 74 -11.54 -14.94 -18.53
N GLU A 75 -11.07 -15.76 -17.58
CA GLU A 75 -10.30 -15.28 -16.43
C GLU A 75 -9.02 -14.56 -16.85
N ARG A 76 -8.33 -15.08 -17.87
CA ARG A 76 -7.11 -14.45 -18.40
C ARG A 76 -7.41 -13.12 -19.07
N ARG A 77 -8.48 -13.02 -19.86
CA ARG A 77 -8.92 -11.74 -20.45
C ARG A 77 -9.30 -10.73 -19.38
N GLU A 78 -10.00 -11.15 -18.33
CA GLU A 78 -10.35 -10.29 -17.21
C GLU A 78 -9.10 -9.80 -16.45
N ARG A 79 -8.12 -10.68 -16.16
CA ARG A 79 -6.84 -10.29 -15.55
C ARG A 79 -6.07 -9.28 -16.41
N LEU A 80 -6.06 -9.46 -17.73
CA LEU A 80 -5.46 -8.51 -18.67
C LEU A 80 -6.20 -7.17 -18.68
N GLN A 81 -7.53 -7.18 -18.62
CA GLN A 81 -8.35 -5.97 -18.53
C GLN A 81 -8.05 -5.19 -17.24
N SER A 82 -8.01 -5.87 -16.08
CA SER A 82 -7.60 -5.27 -14.81
C SER A 82 -6.18 -4.71 -14.88
N TYR A 83 -5.27 -5.40 -15.57
CA TYR A 83 -3.90 -4.91 -15.75
C TYR A 83 -3.82 -3.64 -16.59
N ILE A 84 -4.65 -3.47 -17.63
CA ILE A 84 -4.70 -2.23 -18.43
C ILE A 84 -5.08 -1.04 -17.56
N PHE A 85 -6.08 -1.19 -16.70
CA PHE A 85 -6.50 -0.13 -15.77
C PHE A 85 -5.39 0.21 -14.77
N VAL A 86 -4.75 -0.79 -14.18
CA VAL A 86 -3.58 -0.62 -13.29
C VAL A 86 -2.43 0.07 -14.02
N LEU A 87 -2.15 -0.32 -15.27
CA LEU A 87 -1.11 0.26 -16.11
C LEU A 87 -1.36 1.75 -16.33
N ARG A 88 -2.61 2.15 -16.62
CA ARG A 88 -2.99 3.58 -16.74
C ARG A 88 -2.83 4.34 -15.42
N CYS A 89 -3.10 3.72 -14.27
CA CYS A 89 -2.87 4.32 -12.95
C CYS A 89 -1.38 4.55 -12.67
N ILE A 90 -0.50 3.62 -13.05
CA ILE A 90 0.97 3.75 -12.88
C ILE A 90 1.56 4.75 -13.90
N ALA A 91 1.06 4.73 -15.13
CA ALA A 91 1.56 5.58 -16.20
C ALA A 91 1.26 7.06 -15.93
N TYR A 92 0.03 7.38 -15.52
CA TYR A 92 -0.50 8.75 -15.41
C TYR A 92 -0.90 9.14 -13.96
N PRO A 93 -0.06 8.98 -12.92
CA PRO A 93 -0.49 9.23 -11.54
C PRO A 93 -0.63 10.73 -11.28
N PHE A 94 -1.73 11.16 -10.64
CA PHE A 94 -1.93 12.58 -10.30
C PHE A 94 -2.59 12.84 -8.94
N ASN A 95 -3.16 11.80 -8.29
CA ASN A 95 -3.91 11.97 -7.04
C ASN A 95 -3.17 11.41 -5.82
N ALA A 96 -2.71 10.15 -5.87
CA ALA A 96 -2.03 9.52 -4.75
C ALA A 96 -0.55 9.94 -4.65
N ARG A 97 0.00 9.98 -3.43
CA ARG A 97 1.45 10.05 -3.18
C ARG A 97 1.88 8.76 -2.52
N GLN A 98 3.02 8.20 -2.92
CA GLN A 98 3.54 6.99 -2.27
C GLN A 98 3.76 7.27 -0.77
N PRO A 99 3.12 6.51 0.14
CA PRO A 99 3.29 6.71 1.58
C PRO A 99 4.72 6.40 2.00
N THR A 100 5.45 7.38 2.53
CA THR A 100 6.84 7.17 3.00
C THR A 100 6.94 6.80 4.47
N ASP A 101 5.82 6.83 5.20
CA ASP A 101 5.76 6.64 6.65
C ASP A 101 5.11 5.30 7.02
N MET A 102 5.70 4.20 6.53
CA MET A 102 5.30 2.84 6.92
C MET A 102 6.44 2.15 7.67
N ALA A 103 6.09 1.40 8.72
CA ALA A 103 7.04 0.67 9.54
C ALA A 103 7.91 -0.30 8.73
N ARG A 104 9.20 -0.38 9.05
CA ARG A 104 10.14 -1.29 8.38
C ARG A 104 9.71 -2.73 8.64
N ARG A 105 9.66 -3.52 7.57
CA ARG A 105 9.28 -4.93 7.64
C ARG A 105 10.50 -5.82 7.77
N HIS A 106 10.42 -6.80 8.66
CA HIS A 106 11.48 -7.76 8.89
C HIS A 106 11.30 -8.98 7.98
N ALA A 107 12.43 -9.62 7.63
CA ALA A 107 12.42 -10.84 6.83
C ALA A 107 11.65 -11.94 7.57
N ARG A 108 10.72 -12.58 6.86
CA ARG A 108 9.94 -13.72 7.35
C ARG A 108 10.86 -14.93 7.47
N VAL A 109 10.68 -15.73 8.52
CA VAL A 109 11.32 -17.03 8.64
C VAL A 109 10.44 -18.05 7.90
N SER A 110 10.99 -18.73 6.88
CA SER A 110 10.26 -19.79 6.19
C SER A 110 10.35 -21.12 6.95
N LYS A 111 9.49 -22.09 6.61
CA LYS A 111 9.57 -23.45 7.15
C LYS A 111 10.95 -24.10 6.93
N GLN A 112 11.59 -23.83 5.79
CA GLN A 112 12.93 -24.34 5.49
C GLN A 112 13.99 -23.66 6.35
N ASP A 113 13.83 -22.37 6.63
CA ASP A 113 14.75 -21.62 7.50
C ASP A 113 14.64 -22.11 8.94
N LEU A 114 13.43 -22.40 9.44
CA LEU A 114 13.24 -22.97 10.77
C LEU A 114 13.99 -24.30 10.96
N VAL A 115 13.96 -25.18 9.95
CA VAL A 115 14.71 -26.45 9.99
C VAL A 115 16.21 -26.20 10.07
N LYS A 116 16.73 -25.25 9.27
CA LYS A 116 18.15 -24.88 9.31
C LYS A 116 18.54 -24.24 10.65
N ILE A 117 17.68 -23.39 11.20
CA ILE A 117 17.88 -22.78 12.52
C ILE A 117 17.94 -23.88 13.58
N ARG A 118 16.99 -24.81 13.59
CA ARG A 118 17.00 -25.96 14.52
C ARG A 118 18.33 -26.73 14.44
N GLN A 119 18.77 -27.08 13.24
CA GLN A 119 20.05 -27.78 13.04
C GLN A 119 21.24 -26.99 13.61
N ARG A 120 21.33 -25.69 13.33
CA ARG A 120 22.43 -24.84 13.81
C ARG A 120 22.51 -24.77 15.33
N PHE A 121 21.36 -24.69 16.00
CA PHE A 121 21.31 -24.71 17.46
C PHE A 121 21.65 -26.09 18.02
N GLU A 122 21.23 -27.17 17.36
CA GLU A 122 21.65 -28.53 17.74
C GLU A 122 23.17 -28.73 17.60
N ASP A 123 23.76 -28.27 16.51
CA ASP A 123 25.21 -28.38 16.27
C ASP A 123 26.00 -27.58 17.33
N PHE A 124 25.49 -26.42 17.75
CA PHE A 124 26.06 -25.67 18.88
C PHE A 124 25.98 -26.47 20.18
N LEU A 125 24.82 -27.07 20.49
CA LEU A 125 24.63 -27.87 21.71
C LEU A 125 25.48 -29.15 21.73
N LYS A 126 25.79 -29.72 20.56
CA LYS A 126 26.69 -30.88 20.42
C LYS A 126 28.18 -30.51 20.51
N GLY A 127 28.52 -29.22 20.44
CA GLY A 127 29.90 -28.73 20.47
C GLY A 127 30.59 -28.68 19.10
N ASP A 128 29.83 -28.81 18.01
CA ASP A 128 30.37 -28.84 16.64
C ASP A 128 30.64 -27.42 16.08
N THR A 129 30.45 -26.37 16.89
CA THR A 129 30.64 -24.97 16.48
C THR A 129 31.85 -24.33 17.16
N LYS A 130 32.49 -23.36 16.49
CA LYS A 130 33.64 -22.62 17.04
C LYS A 130 33.25 -21.49 18.02
N ILE A 131 32.00 -21.42 18.45
CA ILE A 131 31.47 -20.32 19.26
C ILE A 131 31.77 -20.62 20.73
N ALA A 132 32.61 -19.79 21.37
CA ALA A 132 32.96 -19.95 22.78
C ALA A 132 31.72 -19.77 23.69
N SER A 133 31.37 -20.80 24.45
CA SER A 133 30.26 -20.82 25.41
C SER A 133 30.74 -21.02 26.85
N ASP A 134 30.27 -20.19 27.77
CA ASP A 134 30.30 -20.51 29.19
C ASP A 134 29.08 -21.37 29.57
N GLU A 135 29.10 -21.97 30.76
CA GLU A 135 28.03 -22.87 31.22
C GLU A 135 26.67 -22.16 31.35
N ALA A 136 26.67 -20.91 31.79
CA ALA A 136 25.46 -20.11 31.93
C ALA A 136 24.80 -19.81 30.58
N PHE A 137 25.60 -19.44 29.58
CA PHE A 137 25.16 -19.22 28.20
C PHE A 137 24.72 -20.52 27.54
N TYR A 138 25.44 -21.63 27.76
CA TYR A 138 25.03 -22.94 27.25
C TYR A 138 23.64 -23.33 27.79
N ASN A 139 23.40 -23.17 29.09
CA ASN A 139 22.10 -23.44 29.71
C ASN A 139 21.00 -22.46 29.25
N ALA A 140 21.35 -21.21 28.92
CA ALA A 140 20.44 -20.26 28.29
C ALA A 140 20.03 -20.68 26.88
N VAL A 141 20.99 -21.07 26.04
CA VAL A 141 20.74 -21.54 24.68
C VAL A 141 19.98 -22.86 24.66
N ARG A 142 20.31 -23.80 25.56
CA ARG A 142 19.60 -25.07 25.70
C ARG A 142 18.13 -24.84 26.04
N ALA A 143 17.87 -24.02 27.05
CA ALA A 143 16.49 -23.71 27.43
C ALA A 143 15.73 -22.99 26.31
N TYR A 144 16.39 -22.06 25.59
CA TYR A 144 15.79 -21.41 24.42
C TYR A 144 15.48 -22.40 23.29
N PHE A 145 16.37 -23.36 23.06
CA PHE A 145 16.17 -24.41 22.06
C PHE A 145 14.97 -25.30 22.40
N ASP A 146 14.90 -25.80 23.64
CA ASP A 146 13.86 -26.72 24.10
C ASP A 146 12.50 -26.03 24.21
N VAL A 147 12.44 -24.84 24.84
CA VAL A 147 11.19 -24.13 25.14
C VAL A 147 10.63 -23.39 23.91
N PHE A 148 11.49 -22.79 23.07
CA PHE A 148 11.06 -21.96 21.95
C PHE A 148 11.27 -22.62 20.58
N ILE A 149 12.52 -22.92 20.19
CA ILE A 149 12.83 -23.39 18.82
C ILE A 149 12.16 -24.73 18.48
N CYS A 150 12.06 -25.63 19.46
CA CYS A 150 11.42 -26.94 19.30
C CYS A 150 9.90 -26.91 19.53
N SER A 151 9.34 -25.78 19.98
CA SER A 151 7.91 -25.68 20.28
C SER A 151 7.04 -25.81 19.03
N GLU A 152 5.98 -26.64 19.13
CA GLU A 152 4.94 -26.74 18.10
C GLU A 152 4.28 -25.38 17.82
N ARG A 153 4.18 -24.52 18.84
CA ARG A 153 3.60 -23.18 18.72
C ARG A 153 4.42 -22.29 17.79
N VAL A 154 5.75 -22.34 17.86
CA VAL A 154 6.63 -21.62 16.93
C VAL A 154 6.54 -22.19 15.52
N GLN A 155 6.43 -23.51 15.39
CA GLN A 155 6.23 -24.14 14.09
C GLN A 155 4.93 -23.65 13.42
N LYS A 156 3.82 -23.61 14.17
CA LYS A 156 2.55 -23.04 13.68
C LYS A 156 2.69 -21.55 13.32
N MET A 157 3.39 -20.77 14.15
CA MET A 157 3.67 -19.34 13.94
C MET A 157 4.49 -19.06 12.66
N VAL A 158 5.43 -19.96 12.33
CA VAL A 158 6.24 -19.89 11.11
C VAL A 158 5.41 -20.27 9.88
N ILE A 159 4.58 -21.32 10.00
CA ILE A 159 3.68 -21.75 8.92
C ILE A 159 2.65 -20.66 8.60
N SER A 160 2.06 -20.06 9.63
CA SER A 160 1.08 -18.96 9.51
C SER A 160 1.70 -17.66 8.98
N GLY A 161 3.03 -17.58 8.94
CA GLY A 161 3.78 -16.53 8.26
C GLY A 161 3.97 -15.23 9.02
N GLY A 162 3.61 -15.20 10.31
CA GLY A 162 3.81 -14.02 11.14
C GLY A 162 5.07 -14.03 11.98
N CYS A 163 5.97 -15.00 11.79
CA CYS A 163 7.26 -15.03 12.48
C CYS A 163 8.39 -14.43 11.62
N SER A 164 9.10 -13.46 12.19
CA SER A 164 10.29 -12.84 11.61
C SER A 164 11.57 -13.21 12.35
N SER A 165 12.74 -12.98 11.74
CA SER A 165 14.03 -13.18 12.41
C SER A 165 14.21 -12.29 13.64
N ASN A 166 13.54 -11.13 13.66
CA ASN A 166 13.57 -10.22 14.80
C ASN A 166 12.79 -10.81 15.99
N ASP A 167 11.71 -11.54 15.74
CA ASP A 167 10.93 -12.18 16.81
C ASP A 167 11.74 -13.26 17.54
N PHE A 168 12.50 -14.10 16.81
CA PHE A 168 13.45 -15.05 17.41
C PHE A 168 14.45 -14.33 18.33
N ARG A 169 15.00 -13.21 17.84
CA ARG A 169 16.00 -12.43 18.57
C ARG A 169 15.41 -11.83 19.85
N GLU A 170 14.23 -11.21 19.79
CA GLU A 170 13.62 -10.56 20.95
C GLU A 170 13.08 -11.57 21.97
N VAL A 171 12.60 -12.75 21.55
CA VAL A 171 12.22 -13.81 22.50
C VAL A 171 13.45 -14.34 23.25
N PHE A 172 14.57 -14.57 22.55
CA PHE A 172 15.82 -14.94 23.22
C PHE A 172 16.25 -13.87 24.22
N LYS A 173 16.22 -12.60 23.83
CA LYS A 173 16.55 -11.45 24.69
C LYS A 173 15.69 -11.44 25.96
N ALA A 174 14.36 -11.57 25.83
CA ALA A 174 13.45 -11.60 26.97
C ALA A 174 13.77 -12.76 27.95
N MET A 175 14.08 -13.94 27.41
CA MET A 175 14.41 -15.13 28.21
C MET A 175 15.73 -14.97 28.98
N ILE A 176 16.75 -14.37 28.36
CA ILE A 176 18.05 -14.18 29.02
C ILE A 176 18.09 -12.97 29.95
N GLU A 177 17.26 -11.94 29.72
CA GLU A 177 17.25 -10.74 30.56
C GLU A 177 17.00 -11.05 32.04
N LYS A 178 16.03 -11.91 32.34
CA LYS A 178 15.75 -12.35 33.72
C LYS A 178 16.91 -13.14 34.31
N ARG A 179 17.48 -14.06 33.53
CA ARG A 179 18.61 -14.90 33.93
C ARG A 179 19.86 -14.07 34.23
N VAL A 180 20.19 -13.11 33.37
CA VAL A 180 21.34 -12.21 33.54
C VAL A 180 21.16 -11.27 34.73
N ARG A 181 19.92 -10.83 35.02
CA ARG A 181 19.63 -10.05 36.24
C ARG A 181 19.90 -10.85 37.51
N SER A 182 19.59 -12.14 37.52
CA SER A 182 19.83 -13.06 38.65
C SER A 182 21.28 -13.55 38.81
N LEU A 183 22.16 -13.29 37.83
CA LEU A 183 23.56 -13.68 37.95
C LEU A 183 24.29 -12.85 39.03
N PRO A 184 25.23 -13.46 39.78
CA PRO A 184 26.14 -12.75 40.67
C PRO A 184 26.88 -11.65 39.90
N GLU A 185 27.19 -10.53 40.57
CA GLU A 185 28.03 -9.49 39.97
C GLU A 185 29.43 -10.06 39.72
N ILE A 186 29.87 -10.04 38.45
CA ILE A 186 31.21 -10.47 38.05
C ILE A 186 32.09 -9.21 38.04
N ASP A 187 33.20 -9.25 38.78
CA ASP A 187 34.12 -8.12 38.92
C ASP A 187 34.54 -7.53 37.55
N GLY A 188 34.11 -6.29 37.29
CA GLY A 188 34.53 -5.49 36.13
C GLY A 188 33.72 -5.62 34.84
N ILE A 189 32.67 -6.45 34.78
CA ILE A 189 31.80 -6.59 33.58
C ILE A 189 30.35 -6.21 33.94
N SER A 190 29.79 -5.24 33.23
CA SER A 190 28.38 -4.85 33.44
C SER A 190 27.41 -5.91 32.91
N LYS A 191 26.26 -6.08 33.58
CA LYS A 191 25.18 -6.98 33.16
C LYS A 191 24.69 -6.70 31.73
N GLU A 192 24.70 -5.43 31.29
CA GLU A 192 24.38 -5.03 29.92
C GLU A 192 25.43 -5.51 28.89
N THR A 193 26.71 -5.55 29.29
CA THR A 193 27.79 -6.08 28.44
C THR A 193 27.66 -7.60 28.29
N VAL A 194 27.29 -8.30 29.36
CA VAL A 194 26.98 -9.75 29.31
C VAL A 194 25.80 -10.01 28.39
N LEU A 195 24.70 -9.26 28.54
CA LEU A 195 23.52 -9.36 27.68
C LEU A 195 23.88 -9.14 26.21
N SER A 196 24.62 -8.08 25.90
CA SER A 196 25.03 -7.75 24.53
C SER A 196 25.96 -8.83 23.93
N SER A 197 26.86 -9.38 24.74
CA SER A 197 27.75 -10.50 24.35
C SER A 197 26.96 -11.77 24.03
N TRP A 198 26.00 -12.13 24.88
CA TRP A 198 25.12 -13.29 24.67
C TRP A 198 24.24 -13.12 23.43
N MET A 199 23.71 -11.92 23.20
CA MET A 199 22.96 -11.59 21.98
C MET A 199 23.83 -11.73 20.72
N ALA A 200 25.07 -11.26 20.76
CA ALA A 200 26.01 -11.38 19.64
C ALA A 200 26.38 -12.84 19.33
N LYS A 201 26.59 -13.65 20.36
CA LYS A 201 26.83 -15.11 20.22
C LYS A 201 25.60 -15.82 19.65
N ASN A 202 24.40 -15.53 20.15
CA ASN A 202 23.15 -16.09 19.62
C ASN A 202 22.93 -15.70 18.16
N ASP A 203 23.17 -14.44 17.80
CA ASP A 203 23.11 -13.98 16.41
C ASP A 203 24.12 -14.71 15.51
N ALA A 204 25.28 -15.11 16.03
CA ALA A 204 26.26 -15.92 15.31
C ALA A 204 25.77 -17.36 15.09
N ILE A 205 25.18 -17.99 16.11
CA ILE A 205 24.53 -19.32 16.00
C ILE A 205 23.40 -19.26 14.96
N PHE A 206 22.53 -18.24 15.06
CA PHE A 206 21.39 -18.07 14.17
C PHE A 206 21.81 -17.90 12.70
N ARG A 207 22.90 -17.15 12.44
CA ARG A 207 23.42 -16.95 11.07
C ARG A 207 24.19 -18.16 10.51
N GLY A 208 24.87 -18.93 11.36
CA GLY A 208 25.74 -20.05 10.97
C GLY A 208 27.09 -19.59 10.38
N GLU A 209 28.08 -20.50 10.28
CA GLU A 209 29.41 -20.19 9.70
C GLU A 209 29.39 -20.02 8.16
N ASP A 210 28.26 -20.31 7.49
CA ASP A 210 28.13 -20.18 6.04
C ASP A 210 27.73 -18.75 5.62
N ASP A 211 28.77 -18.02 5.19
CA ASP A 211 28.77 -16.89 4.25
C ASP A 211 28.80 -15.46 4.84
N PRO A 212 30.00 -14.87 5.04
CA PRO A 212 30.17 -13.48 5.50
C PRO A 212 29.71 -12.42 4.47
N LYS A 213 29.19 -12.81 3.29
CA LYS A 213 28.75 -11.90 2.22
C LYS A 213 27.28 -11.45 2.31
N LYS A 214 26.51 -11.92 3.30
CA LYS A 214 25.08 -11.57 3.48
C LYS A 214 24.76 -10.52 4.56
N GLY A 215 25.72 -9.71 5.00
CA GLY A 215 25.43 -8.35 5.51
C GLY A 215 26.10 -7.33 4.58
N PRO A 216 25.52 -6.16 4.21
CA PRO A 216 24.28 -5.47 4.59
C PRO A 216 23.31 -5.31 3.38
N ARG A 217 23.10 -6.35 2.56
CA ARG A 217 22.18 -6.26 1.39
C ARG A 217 20.70 -6.31 1.77
N ILE A 218 20.33 -7.02 2.84
CA ILE A 218 18.92 -7.16 3.26
C ILE A 218 18.37 -5.82 3.80
N ALA A 219 19.18 -5.05 4.52
CA ALA A 219 18.81 -3.73 5.02
C ALA A 219 18.64 -2.70 3.88
N ALA A 220 19.43 -2.80 2.80
CA ALA A 220 19.27 -1.97 1.60
C ALA A 220 18.02 -2.35 0.80
N SER A 221 17.65 -3.64 0.76
CA SER A 221 16.42 -4.13 0.11
C SER A 221 15.14 -3.64 0.79
N ALA A 222 15.12 -3.58 2.13
CA ALA A 222 13.99 -3.06 2.89
C ALA A 222 13.79 -1.54 2.71
N ALA A 223 14.87 -0.78 2.46
CA ALA A 223 14.77 0.64 2.10
C ALA A 223 14.21 0.85 0.68
N SER A 224 14.35 -0.14 -0.20
CA SER A 224 13.84 -0.11 -1.58
C SER A 224 12.32 -0.34 -1.68
N GLU A 225 11.62 -0.77 -0.63
CA GLU A 225 10.14 -0.88 -0.63
C GLU A 225 9.42 0.47 -0.38
N LEU A 226 10.11 1.46 0.18
CA LEU A 226 9.49 2.72 0.61
C LEU A 226 9.17 3.67 -0.55
N ILE A 227 10.00 3.67 -1.59
CA ILE A 227 9.77 4.44 -2.82
C ILE A 227 10.11 3.55 -4.00
N LEU A 228 9.08 3.04 -4.68
CA LEU A 228 9.23 2.21 -5.87
C LEU A 228 9.21 3.06 -7.14
N SER A 229 10.12 2.76 -8.07
CA SER A 229 10.10 3.34 -9.41
C SER A 229 8.89 2.83 -10.21
N LYS A 230 8.53 3.53 -11.30
CA LYS A 230 7.41 3.09 -12.16
C LYS A 230 7.66 1.70 -12.74
N GLU A 231 8.90 1.41 -13.13
CA GLU A 231 9.33 0.10 -13.63
C GLU A 231 9.11 -1.00 -12.59
N GLN A 232 9.50 -0.75 -11.34
CA GLN A 232 9.29 -1.69 -10.23
C GLN A 232 7.80 -1.93 -9.95
N LEU A 233 6.96 -0.90 -10.05
CA LEU A 233 5.51 -1.05 -9.92
C LEU A 233 4.93 -1.90 -11.06
N TYR A 234 5.38 -1.69 -12.30
CA TYR A 234 4.93 -2.52 -13.43
C TYR A 234 5.32 -3.99 -13.25
N GLU A 235 6.56 -4.28 -12.84
CA GLU A 235 7.02 -5.65 -12.60
C GLU A 235 6.23 -6.32 -11.46
N MET A 236 5.94 -5.59 -10.40
CA MET A 236 5.14 -6.07 -9.27
C MET A 236 3.71 -6.44 -9.72
N PHE A 237 3.01 -5.54 -10.41
CA PHE A 237 1.64 -5.82 -10.85
C PHE A 237 1.55 -6.80 -12.03
N GLN A 238 2.62 -6.93 -12.85
CA GLN A 238 2.74 -8.05 -13.80
C GLN A 238 2.75 -9.39 -13.08
N THR A 239 3.53 -9.47 -11.99
CA THR A 239 3.64 -10.69 -11.18
C THR A 239 2.33 -11.01 -10.46
N ILE A 240 1.68 -10.00 -9.86
CA ILE A 240 0.40 -10.15 -9.15
C ILE A 240 -0.72 -10.66 -10.08
N LEU A 241 -0.83 -10.11 -11.29
CA LEU A 241 -1.90 -10.45 -12.23
C LEU A 241 -1.51 -11.56 -13.22
N GLY A 242 -0.28 -12.09 -13.15
CA GLY A 242 0.19 -13.17 -14.03
C GLY A 242 0.37 -12.75 -15.49
N VAL A 243 0.70 -11.47 -15.75
CA VAL A 243 0.85 -10.91 -17.11
C VAL A 243 2.25 -11.19 -17.65
N LYS A 244 2.34 -11.70 -18.88
CA LYS A 244 3.64 -12.02 -19.50
C LYS A 244 4.34 -10.74 -19.97
N LYS A 245 5.68 -10.74 -19.94
CA LYS A 245 6.50 -9.58 -20.34
C LYS A 245 6.18 -9.05 -21.74
N TYR A 246 5.89 -9.92 -22.71
CA TYR A 246 5.53 -9.47 -24.07
C TYR A 246 4.14 -8.81 -24.12
N GLU A 247 3.19 -9.28 -23.32
CA GLU A 247 1.83 -8.70 -23.21
C GLU A 247 1.93 -7.32 -22.57
N HIS A 248 2.71 -7.20 -21.49
CA HIS A 248 3.04 -5.92 -20.89
C HIS A 248 3.64 -4.97 -21.92
N GLN A 249 4.64 -5.38 -22.70
CA GLN A 249 5.30 -4.49 -23.66
C GLN A 249 4.31 -3.96 -24.73
N ILE A 250 3.40 -4.80 -25.22
CA ILE A 250 2.38 -4.40 -26.19
C ILE A 250 1.41 -3.39 -25.56
N LEU A 251 0.90 -3.70 -24.37
CA LEU A 251 -0.04 -2.84 -23.65
C LEU A 251 0.61 -1.51 -23.21
N PHE A 252 1.86 -1.57 -22.75
CA PHE A 252 2.65 -0.41 -22.35
C PHE A 252 2.85 0.54 -23.52
N ASN A 253 3.31 0.04 -24.68
CA ASN A 253 3.49 0.87 -25.86
C ASN A 253 2.17 1.48 -26.37
N ALA A 254 1.08 0.72 -26.33
CA ALA A 254 -0.23 1.19 -26.79
C ALA A 254 -0.86 2.22 -25.84
N CYS A 255 -0.56 2.14 -24.54
CA CYS A 255 -1.06 3.05 -23.50
C CYS A 255 -0.02 4.10 -23.09
N GLN A 256 1.11 4.27 -23.79
CA GLN A 256 2.06 5.32 -23.43
C GLN A 256 1.68 6.65 -24.09
N LEU A 257 1.68 7.73 -23.31
CA LEU A 257 1.44 9.09 -23.80
C LEU A 257 2.67 9.95 -23.53
N ASP A 258 3.15 10.61 -24.58
CA ASP A 258 4.46 11.30 -24.59
C ASP A 258 4.45 12.64 -23.83
N SER A 259 3.27 13.24 -23.63
CA SER A 259 3.11 14.54 -22.98
C SER A 259 2.20 14.48 -21.75
N ALA A 260 2.58 15.20 -20.69
CA ALA A 260 1.74 15.38 -19.50
C ALA A 260 0.35 15.97 -19.85
N ASP A 261 0.28 16.84 -20.87
CA ASP A 261 -0.99 17.40 -21.35
C ASP A 261 -1.91 16.33 -21.96
N GLU A 262 -1.33 15.34 -22.66
CA GLU A 262 -2.07 14.22 -23.26
C GLU A 262 -2.56 13.25 -22.18
N GLN A 263 -1.74 13.00 -21.15
CA GLN A 263 -2.12 12.21 -19.98
C GLN A 263 -3.29 12.85 -19.25
N ALA A 264 -3.21 14.15 -18.97
CA ALA A 264 -4.30 14.92 -18.36
C ALA A 264 -5.56 14.94 -19.25
N ALA A 265 -5.43 15.08 -20.57
CA ALA A 265 -6.55 14.98 -21.51
C ALA A 265 -7.20 13.58 -21.51
N CYS A 266 -6.41 12.51 -21.35
CA CYS A 266 -6.95 11.15 -21.24
C CYS A 266 -7.79 10.98 -19.97
N ILE A 267 -7.24 11.39 -18.82
CA ILE A 267 -7.94 11.34 -17.53
C ILE A 267 -9.23 12.16 -17.57
N ARG A 268 -9.21 13.37 -18.17
CA ARG A 268 -10.41 14.20 -18.34
C ARG A 268 -11.52 13.47 -19.11
N ARG A 269 -11.18 12.74 -20.17
CA ARG A 269 -12.17 11.96 -20.94
C ARG A 269 -12.77 10.84 -20.12
N GLU A 270 -11.96 10.13 -19.34
CA GLU A 270 -12.43 9.08 -18.44
C GLU A 270 -13.38 9.66 -17.36
N LEU A 271 -13.00 10.77 -16.72
CA LEU A 271 -13.83 11.46 -15.71
C LEU A 271 -15.13 12.03 -16.30
N HIS A 272 -15.08 12.62 -17.51
CA HIS A 272 -16.28 13.12 -18.19
C HIS A 272 -17.24 11.99 -18.57
N GLY A 273 -16.71 10.85 -19.04
CA GLY A 273 -17.50 9.65 -19.30
C GLY A 273 -18.22 9.16 -18.04
N ARG A 274 -17.54 9.23 -16.89
CA ARG A 274 -18.12 8.88 -15.58
C ARG A 274 -19.21 9.85 -15.15
N CYS A 275 -19.02 11.17 -15.30
CA CYS A 275 -20.07 12.16 -15.05
C CYS A 275 -21.34 11.85 -15.86
N LYS A 276 -21.17 11.50 -17.14
CA LYS A 276 -22.29 11.13 -18.02
C LYS A 276 -22.97 9.84 -17.55
N ALA A 277 -22.18 8.82 -17.18
CA ALA A 277 -22.71 7.57 -16.66
C ALA A 277 -23.53 7.76 -15.38
N ILE A 278 -23.10 8.63 -14.46
CA ILE A 278 -23.84 8.96 -13.25
C ILE A 278 -25.18 9.62 -13.59
N ALA A 279 -25.20 10.53 -14.57
CA ALA A 279 -26.44 11.18 -15.02
C ALA A 279 -27.44 10.16 -15.61
N ASP A 280 -26.96 9.18 -16.37
CA ASP A 280 -27.77 8.11 -16.96
C ASP A 280 -28.23 7.08 -15.91
N GLN A 281 -27.42 6.82 -14.87
CA GLN A 281 -27.69 5.88 -13.78
C GLN A 281 -28.69 6.39 -12.73
N ARG A 282 -29.13 7.66 -12.79
CA ARG A 282 -30.17 8.22 -11.90
C ARG A 282 -31.49 7.43 -11.89
N LYS A 283 -31.72 6.55 -12.88
CA LYS A 283 -32.90 5.68 -13.00
C LYS A 283 -32.73 4.27 -12.42
N ARG A 284 -31.51 3.85 -12.08
CA ARG A 284 -31.15 2.51 -11.56
C ARG A 284 -30.10 2.66 -10.45
N LEU A 285 -30.49 3.30 -9.34
CA LEU A 285 -29.64 3.42 -8.17
C LEU A 285 -29.75 2.15 -7.28
N PRO A 286 -28.69 1.80 -6.52
CA PRO A 286 -28.76 0.77 -5.48
C PRO A 286 -29.79 1.09 -4.40
N GLY A 287 -30.23 0.09 -3.65
CA GLY A 287 -31.09 0.32 -2.48
C GLY A 287 -30.29 1.00 -1.36
N PHE A 288 -30.80 2.11 -0.82
CA PHE A 288 -30.21 2.83 0.31
C PHE A 288 -31.02 2.62 1.59
N VAL A 289 -30.36 2.82 2.75
CA VAL A 289 -31.01 2.74 4.06
C VAL A 289 -32.10 3.81 4.23
N HIS A 290 -31.88 5.01 3.68
CA HIS A 290 -32.86 6.09 3.67
C HIS A 290 -33.05 6.64 2.26
N LYS A 291 -34.28 7.00 1.87
CA LYS A 291 -34.58 7.49 0.50
C LYS A 291 -33.86 8.79 0.16
N ASP A 292 -33.68 9.67 1.15
CA ASP A 292 -32.96 10.95 0.96
C ASP A 292 -31.46 10.76 0.64
N MET A 293 -30.91 9.55 0.81
CA MET A 293 -29.51 9.25 0.47
C MET A 293 -29.30 9.06 -1.04
N GLU A 294 -30.35 8.86 -1.84
CA GLU A 294 -30.21 8.71 -3.29
C GLU A 294 -29.66 9.98 -3.96
N SER A 295 -30.16 11.15 -3.55
CA SER A 295 -29.64 12.44 -4.04
C SER A 295 -28.24 12.74 -3.52
N LEU A 296 -28.00 12.45 -2.23
CA LEU A 296 -26.69 12.63 -1.60
C LEU A 296 -25.63 11.72 -2.23
N PHE A 297 -26.01 10.55 -2.77
CA PHE A 297 -25.07 9.63 -3.40
C PHE A 297 -24.58 10.19 -4.73
N VAL A 298 -25.49 10.77 -5.52
CA VAL A 298 -25.14 11.45 -6.77
C VAL A 298 -24.25 12.66 -6.49
N GLU A 299 -24.55 13.42 -5.44
CA GLU A 299 -23.71 14.54 -4.98
C GLU A 299 -22.32 14.07 -4.50
N GLU A 300 -22.23 12.99 -3.73
CA GLU A 300 -20.96 12.38 -3.28
C GLU A 300 -20.10 11.94 -4.48
N GLN A 301 -20.70 11.27 -5.47
CA GLN A 301 -19.99 10.84 -6.68
C GLN A 301 -19.54 12.04 -7.52
N GLN A 302 -20.37 13.07 -7.66
CA GLN A 302 -20.02 14.28 -8.39
C GLN A 302 -18.92 15.07 -7.67
N ALA A 303 -18.98 15.18 -6.34
CA ALA A 303 -17.96 15.82 -5.52
C ALA A 303 -16.61 15.10 -5.62
N ALA A 304 -16.61 13.76 -5.60
CA ALA A 304 -15.39 12.98 -5.80
C ALA A 304 -14.77 13.23 -7.18
N ILE A 305 -15.57 13.31 -8.24
CA ILE A 305 -15.07 13.64 -9.58
C ILE A 305 -14.54 15.08 -9.62
N ASN A 306 -15.27 16.03 -9.04
CA ASN A 306 -14.86 17.43 -8.99
C ASN A 306 -13.54 17.61 -8.20
N GLN A 307 -13.33 16.85 -7.13
CA GLN A 307 -12.07 16.82 -6.39
C GLN A 307 -10.93 16.31 -7.27
N LEU A 308 -11.14 15.25 -8.04
CA LEU A 308 -10.13 14.72 -8.97
C LEU A 308 -9.82 15.71 -10.08
N MET A 309 -10.84 16.40 -10.59
CA MET A 309 -10.64 17.49 -11.53
C MET A 309 -9.80 18.60 -10.89
N GLY A 310 -10.21 19.10 -9.72
CA GLY A 310 -9.48 20.11 -8.92
C GLY A 310 -8.01 19.77 -8.70
N ASN A 311 -7.72 18.54 -8.29
CA ASN A 311 -6.36 18.06 -8.05
C ASN A 311 -5.52 18.04 -9.34
N LEU A 312 -6.11 17.63 -10.46
CA LEU A 312 -5.44 17.67 -11.75
C LEU A 312 -5.23 19.11 -12.24
N GLU A 313 -6.12 20.07 -11.92
CA GLU A 313 -5.92 21.49 -12.28
C GLU A 313 -4.83 22.16 -11.44
N SER A 314 -4.69 21.71 -10.18
CA SER A 314 -3.71 22.24 -9.22
C SER A 314 -2.25 21.87 -9.53
N GLN A 315 -2.02 20.90 -10.42
CA GLN A 315 -0.67 20.55 -10.82
C GLN A 315 0.00 21.71 -11.56
N PRO A 316 1.27 22.05 -11.32
CA PRO A 316 1.93 23.11 -12.08
C PRO A 316 2.05 22.69 -13.55
N VAL A 317 1.68 23.58 -14.49
CA VAL A 317 1.99 23.38 -15.92
C VAL A 317 3.50 23.22 -15.99
N THR A 318 3.97 22.07 -16.47
CA THR A 318 5.39 21.69 -16.53
C THR A 318 6.23 22.89 -16.94
N LYS A 319 6.93 23.50 -15.97
CA LYS A 319 8.07 24.36 -16.28
C LYS A 319 9.03 23.46 -17.03
N GLY A 320 9.23 23.76 -18.31
CA GLY A 320 10.20 23.05 -19.12
C GLY A 320 11.50 22.95 -18.33
N SER A 321 12.06 21.74 -18.29
CA SER A 321 13.38 21.49 -17.75
C SER A 321 14.39 22.25 -18.63
N SER A 322 14.64 23.51 -18.27
CA SER A 322 15.78 24.28 -18.73
C SER A 322 16.52 24.73 -17.48
N ASP A 323 17.57 23.99 -17.13
CA ASP A 323 18.60 24.42 -16.21
C ASP A 323 19.26 25.69 -16.78
N SER A 324 18.74 26.85 -16.40
CA SER A 324 19.42 28.13 -16.56
C SER A 324 19.44 28.80 -15.19
N LYS A 325 20.53 28.54 -14.46
CA LYS A 325 21.01 29.43 -13.39
C LYS A 325 21.02 30.86 -13.93
N TYR A 326 20.65 31.83 -13.10
CA TYR A 326 20.38 33.25 -13.38
C TYR A 326 18.92 33.60 -13.69
N SER A 327 18.08 33.52 -12.65
CA SER A 327 16.97 34.46 -12.49
C SER A 327 16.92 34.88 -11.03
N MET A 328 17.16 36.17 -10.79
CA MET A 328 17.14 36.80 -9.47
C MET A 328 15.71 36.84 -8.89
N PRO A 329 15.54 36.78 -7.56
CA PRO A 329 14.26 36.61 -6.92
C PRO A 329 13.49 37.93 -6.83
N PHE A 330 12.26 37.98 -7.37
CA PHE A 330 11.34 39.06 -7.05
C PHE A 330 10.71 38.85 -5.66
N ASN A 331 10.84 39.89 -4.85
CA ASN A 331 10.53 39.98 -3.43
C ASN A 331 9.11 39.51 -3.05
N ARG A 332 9.03 38.46 -2.24
CA ARG A 332 7.91 38.26 -1.30
C ARG A 332 8.12 39.18 -0.09
N ILE A 333 7.36 40.26 0.00
CA ILE A 333 7.21 41.01 1.24
C ILE A 333 6.45 40.12 2.23
N LYS A 334 7.09 39.87 3.38
CA LYS A 334 6.54 39.16 4.53
C LYS A 334 5.58 40.07 5.31
N GLY A 335 4.45 39.51 5.73
CA GLY A 335 3.58 39.99 6.83
C GLY A 335 2.94 38.78 7.53
N PRO A 336 2.68 38.81 8.86
CA PRO A 336 2.67 37.63 9.71
C PRO A 336 1.29 36.99 9.97
N GLN A 337 1.33 35.66 10.09
CA GLN A 337 0.56 34.73 10.94
C GLN A 337 -0.93 34.96 11.28
N HIS A 338 -1.69 33.87 11.03
CA HIS A 338 -2.90 33.37 11.68
C HIS A 338 -4.16 34.25 11.68
N THR A 339 -5.15 33.83 10.89
CA THR A 339 -6.55 33.69 11.33
C THR A 339 -7.30 32.77 10.36
N ILE A 340 -8.01 31.80 10.95
CA ILE A 340 -8.99 30.94 10.29
C ILE A 340 -10.11 31.84 9.77
N SER A 341 -10.32 31.89 8.45
CA SER A 341 -11.52 32.49 7.86
C SER A 341 -12.36 31.38 7.23
N MET A 342 -13.61 31.32 7.67
CA MET A 342 -14.67 30.44 7.21
C MET A 342 -14.74 30.36 5.69
N VAL A 343 -15.08 29.18 5.20
CA VAL A 343 -15.56 28.93 3.85
C VAL A 343 -16.88 29.70 3.68
N GLU A 344 -16.81 30.88 3.07
CA GLU A 344 -17.95 31.41 2.33
C GLU A 344 -18.02 30.64 1.02
N VAL A 345 -19.13 29.94 0.84
CA VAL A 345 -19.52 29.29 -0.40
C VAL A 345 -19.61 30.38 -1.46
N ALA A 346 -18.58 30.47 -2.31
CA ALA A 346 -18.65 31.30 -3.50
C ALA A 346 -19.54 30.57 -4.51
N ASP A 347 -20.73 31.13 -4.73
CA ASP A 347 -21.66 30.70 -5.77
C ASP A 347 -20.95 30.57 -7.13
N ASP A 348 -21.29 29.48 -7.84
CA ASP A 348 -20.97 29.18 -9.23
C ASP A 348 -21.39 30.32 -10.17
N VAL A 349 -20.54 31.33 -10.32
CA VAL A 349 -20.59 32.26 -11.46
C VAL A 349 -19.38 31.96 -12.32
N ASP A 350 -19.63 31.39 -13.49
CA ASP A 350 -18.67 31.14 -14.57
C ASP A 350 -17.51 32.14 -14.52
N SER A 351 -16.31 31.66 -14.16
CA SER A 351 -15.09 32.47 -14.21
C SER A 351 -14.78 32.80 -15.67
N ILE A 352 -15.34 33.90 -16.17
CA ILE A 352 -15.05 34.43 -17.50
C ILE A 352 -13.56 34.82 -17.52
N LEU A 353 -12.78 34.10 -18.32
CA LEU A 353 -11.37 34.38 -18.56
C LEU A 353 -11.13 35.87 -18.85
N SER A 354 -10.19 36.48 -18.13
CA SER A 354 -9.82 37.87 -18.35
C SER A 354 -8.76 37.99 -19.46
N LYS A 355 -8.67 39.15 -20.11
CA LYS A 355 -7.64 39.43 -21.14
C LYS A 355 -6.21 39.32 -20.62
N SER A 356 -5.99 39.54 -19.32
CA SER A 356 -4.69 39.40 -18.67
C SER A 356 -4.23 37.94 -18.56
N ASP A 357 -5.14 36.97 -18.48
CA ASP A 357 -4.80 35.55 -18.28
C ASP A 357 -4.22 34.90 -19.54
N VAL A 358 -4.30 35.59 -20.68
CA VAL A 358 -3.83 35.13 -22.00
C VAL A 358 -2.60 35.92 -22.47
N MET A 359 -1.93 36.66 -21.57
CA MET A 359 -0.72 37.39 -21.93
C MET A 359 0.46 36.43 -22.14
N LEU A 360 1.13 36.55 -23.29
CA LEU A 360 2.27 35.71 -23.66
C LEU A 360 3.53 36.56 -23.67
N ASN A 361 4.62 36.05 -23.11
CA ASN A 361 5.93 36.68 -23.18
C ASN A 361 6.82 35.91 -24.15
N PHE A 362 7.47 36.62 -25.07
CA PHE A 362 8.34 36.07 -26.09
C PHE A 362 9.73 36.68 -25.98
N THR A 363 10.75 35.85 -26.18
CA THR A 363 12.14 36.24 -26.40
C THR A 363 12.43 36.20 -27.90
N ILE A 364 13.04 37.26 -28.42
CA ILE A 364 13.45 37.39 -29.83
C ILE A 364 14.94 37.66 -29.88
N GLU A 365 15.66 36.82 -30.59
CA GLU A 365 17.08 36.99 -30.89
C GLU A 365 17.21 37.44 -32.35
N VAL A 366 17.89 38.55 -32.58
CA VAL A 366 18.14 39.11 -33.92
C VAL A 366 19.64 39.17 -34.16
N ILE A 367 20.12 38.44 -35.16
CA ILE A 367 21.53 38.40 -35.55
C ILE A 367 21.66 38.97 -36.96
N VAL A 368 22.40 40.06 -37.09
CA VAL A 368 22.74 40.64 -38.41
C VAL A 368 24.10 40.10 -38.82
N VAL A 369 24.16 39.38 -39.94
CA VAL A 369 25.37 38.64 -40.36
C VAL A 369 26.21 39.44 -41.34
N GLU A 370 25.62 39.91 -42.44
CA GLU A 370 26.36 40.67 -43.45
C GLU A 370 25.43 41.55 -44.32
N ALA A 371 26.00 42.63 -44.87
CA ALA A 371 25.36 43.41 -45.93
C ALA A 371 26.00 43.14 -47.30
N ARG A 372 25.19 43.09 -48.35
CA ARG A 372 25.65 42.98 -49.75
C ARG A 372 25.13 44.18 -50.55
N GLY A 373 25.91 44.61 -51.55
CA GLY A 373 25.51 45.71 -52.45
C GLY A 373 25.96 47.11 -52.03
N LEU A 374 26.97 47.24 -51.15
CA LEU A 374 27.51 48.54 -50.67
C LEU A 374 28.66 49.11 -51.52
N LYS A 375 28.93 48.56 -52.72
CA LYS A 375 30.05 48.96 -53.59
C LYS A 375 29.99 50.41 -54.10
N SER A 376 28.84 51.07 -53.99
CA SER A 376 28.64 52.48 -54.34
C SER A 376 29.11 53.47 -53.27
N LEU A 377 29.51 52.99 -52.10
CA LEU A 377 30.07 53.81 -51.02
C LEU A 377 31.61 53.76 -51.03
N PRO A 378 32.30 54.80 -50.50
CA PRO A 378 33.75 54.75 -50.35
C PRO A 378 34.21 53.54 -49.53
N PRO A 379 35.31 52.85 -49.92
CA PRO A 379 35.73 51.60 -49.27
C PRO A 379 36.01 51.69 -47.76
N MET A 380 36.49 52.85 -47.31
CA MET A 380 36.83 53.14 -45.91
C MET A 380 35.67 53.73 -45.09
N LYS A 381 34.46 53.79 -45.66
CA LYS A 381 33.31 54.37 -44.97
C LYS A 381 32.77 53.40 -43.93
N ILE A 382 32.57 53.88 -42.70
CA ILE A 382 32.01 53.09 -41.61
C ILE A 382 30.49 52.97 -41.78
N VAL A 383 29.99 51.73 -41.64
CA VAL A 383 28.58 51.37 -41.65
C VAL A 383 28.23 50.56 -40.42
N TYR A 384 27.01 50.73 -39.92
CA TYR A 384 26.48 49.96 -38.79
C TYR A 384 24.97 49.79 -38.95
N CYS A 385 24.41 48.79 -38.27
CA CYS A 385 22.99 48.53 -38.24
C CYS A 385 22.40 48.89 -36.87
N THR A 386 21.17 49.37 -36.84
CA THR A 386 20.37 49.43 -35.62
C THR A 386 19.16 48.52 -35.77
N MET A 387 18.85 47.79 -34.71
CA MET A 387 17.73 46.86 -34.63
C MET A 387 16.79 47.32 -33.51
N GLU A 388 15.50 47.34 -33.82
CA GLU A 388 14.44 47.82 -32.94
C GLU A 388 13.25 46.86 -33.04
N VAL A 389 12.78 46.37 -31.89
CA VAL A 389 11.54 45.59 -31.79
C VAL A 389 10.44 46.51 -31.30
N GLU A 390 9.41 46.70 -32.12
CA GLU A 390 8.15 47.36 -31.75
C GLU A 390 8.21 48.80 -31.20
N GLY A 391 9.32 49.52 -31.41
CA GLY A 391 9.50 50.86 -30.85
C GLY A 391 10.12 50.88 -29.46
N GLY A 392 10.63 49.74 -28.99
CA GLY A 392 11.43 49.62 -27.78
C GLY A 392 12.87 50.10 -27.95
N GLU A 393 13.75 49.64 -27.07
CA GLU A 393 15.16 50.02 -27.07
C GLU A 393 15.85 49.61 -28.38
N LYS A 394 16.68 50.50 -28.91
CA LYS A 394 17.44 50.27 -30.13
C LYS A 394 18.78 49.65 -29.77
N PHE A 395 19.07 48.49 -30.32
CA PHE A 395 20.37 47.87 -30.21
C PHE A 395 21.18 48.17 -31.47
N GLN A 396 22.40 48.65 -31.30
CA GLN A 396 23.30 49.02 -32.40
C GLN A 396 24.38 47.93 -32.55
N THR A 397 24.63 47.50 -33.78
CA THR A 397 25.73 46.59 -34.10
C THR A 397 27.08 47.31 -34.07
N ASP A 398 28.16 46.55 -34.03
CA ASP A 398 29.49 47.10 -34.16
C ASP A 398 29.69 47.86 -35.49
N GLN A 399 30.67 48.75 -35.51
CA GLN A 399 31.06 49.49 -36.71
C GLN A 399 31.85 48.58 -37.66
N ALA A 400 31.47 48.54 -38.95
CA ALA A 400 32.15 47.77 -39.98
C ALA A 400 32.47 48.64 -41.20
N GLU A 401 33.54 48.33 -41.92
CA GLU A 401 33.88 49.01 -43.16
C GLU A 401 32.95 48.58 -44.32
N ALA A 402 32.54 49.54 -45.16
CA ALA A 402 31.65 49.27 -46.29
C ALA A 402 32.20 48.24 -47.30
N ASN A 403 33.53 48.02 -47.35
CA ASN A 403 34.16 47.00 -48.19
C ASN A 403 34.01 45.56 -47.63
N LYS A 404 33.84 45.41 -46.31
CA LYS A 404 33.59 44.12 -45.63
C LYS A 404 32.56 44.31 -44.50
N PRO A 405 31.29 44.55 -44.83
CA PRO A 405 30.24 44.84 -43.85
C PRO A 405 29.69 43.53 -43.25
N VAL A 406 30.48 42.92 -42.37
CA VAL A 406 30.14 41.68 -41.64
C VAL A 406 30.01 42.02 -40.15
N TRP A 407 28.97 41.51 -39.52
CA TRP A 407 28.70 41.68 -38.09
C TRP A 407 28.42 40.33 -37.43
N GLU A 408 28.78 40.20 -36.16
CA GLU A 408 28.41 39.07 -35.31
C GLU A 408 27.57 39.53 -34.11
N SER A 409 27.08 40.77 -34.14
CA SER A 409 26.32 41.35 -33.04
C SER A 409 24.92 40.73 -32.97
N GLN A 410 24.59 40.19 -31.80
CA GLN A 410 23.28 39.64 -31.45
C GLN A 410 22.52 40.64 -30.56
N GLY A 411 21.27 40.93 -30.91
CA GLY A 411 20.36 41.69 -30.05
C GLY A 411 19.25 40.80 -29.51
N ASP A 412 19.14 40.75 -28.19
CA ASP A 412 18.11 39.99 -27.47
C ASP A 412 17.01 40.95 -27.00
N PHE A 413 15.78 40.66 -27.40
CA PHE A 413 14.61 41.47 -27.09
C PHE A 413 13.54 40.64 -26.42
N THR A 414 12.74 41.28 -25.56
CA THR A 414 11.52 40.68 -24.99
C THR A 414 10.30 41.44 -25.49
N THR A 415 9.23 40.72 -25.83
CA THR A 415 7.96 41.33 -26.24
C THR A 415 6.78 40.52 -25.73
N CYS A 416 5.67 41.20 -25.46
CA CYS A 416 4.39 40.58 -25.13
C CYS A 416 3.49 40.39 -26.37
N HIS A 417 3.97 40.73 -27.56
CA HIS A 417 3.19 40.76 -28.78
C HIS A 417 3.37 39.45 -29.56
N PRO A 418 2.31 38.66 -29.82
CA PRO A 418 2.43 37.40 -30.56
C PRO A 418 2.85 37.56 -32.02
N ARG A 419 2.76 38.78 -32.56
CA ARG A 419 3.20 39.11 -33.91
C ARG A 419 3.97 40.43 -33.92
N PRO A 420 5.24 40.39 -33.49
CA PRO A 420 6.04 41.59 -33.33
C PRO A 420 6.61 42.06 -34.67
N MET A 421 7.12 43.29 -34.67
CA MET A 421 7.73 43.91 -35.84
C MET A 421 9.17 44.29 -35.52
N VAL A 422 10.11 43.58 -36.13
CA VAL A 422 11.55 43.86 -36.04
C VAL A 422 11.93 44.79 -37.19
N LYS A 423 12.49 45.95 -36.87
CA LYS A 423 13.03 46.88 -37.85
C LYS A 423 14.55 46.86 -37.75
N VAL A 424 15.22 46.60 -38.87
CA VAL A 424 16.67 46.72 -38.98
C VAL A 424 16.97 47.84 -39.95
N LYS A 425 17.71 48.85 -39.51
CA LYS A 425 18.10 50.02 -40.31
C LYS A 425 19.60 50.05 -40.47
N LEU A 426 20.06 50.25 -41.70
CA LEU A 426 21.48 50.37 -42.04
C LEU A 426 21.86 51.85 -42.15
N TYR A 427 22.92 52.25 -41.47
CA TYR A 427 23.45 53.60 -41.44
C TYR A 427 24.88 53.65 -41.99
N ALA A 428 25.25 54.79 -42.56
CA ALA A 428 26.63 55.14 -42.89
C ALA A 428 27.03 56.41 -42.16
N GLU A 429 28.17 56.36 -41.48
CA GLU A 429 28.68 57.44 -40.65
C GLU A 429 29.03 58.67 -41.51
N ASN A 430 28.71 59.86 -41.01
CA ASN A 430 29.04 61.12 -41.68
C ASN A 430 30.29 61.74 -41.06
N SER A 431 31.41 61.77 -41.80
CA SER A 431 32.69 62.33 -41.32
C SER A 431 32.76 63.87 -41.24
N GLY A 432 31.62 64.56 -41.28
CA GLY A 432 31.56 66.03 -41.30
C GLY A 432 31.35 66.62 -39.91
N LEU A 433 32.23 67.54 -39.48
CA LEU A 433 32.25 68.19 -38.15
C LEU A 433 30.95 68.91 -37.71
N LEU A 434 29.94 69.02 -38.59
CA LEU A 434 28.67 69.74 -38.40
C LEU A 434 27.41 68.88 -38.71
N ALA A 435 27.56 67.59 -39.01
CA ALA A 435 26.42 66.71 -39.28
C ALA A 435 25.89 66.13 -37.95
N LEU A 436 24.63 66.44 -37.61
CA LEU A 436 24.01 65.99 -36.36
C LEU A 436 23.44 64.56 -36.43
N ASP A 437 23.26 64.00 -37.63
CA ASP A 437 22.69 62.67 -37.85
C ASP A 437 23.43 61.89 -38.97
N ASP A 438 23.62 60.59 -38.73
CA ASP A 438 24.17 59.64 -39.72
C ASP A 438 23.20 59.33 -40.87
N LYS A 439 23.74 59.00 -42.04
CA LYS A 439 22.93 58.79 -43.25
C LYS A 439 22.30 57.39 -43.25
N GLU A 440 20.97 57.31 -43.10
CA GLU A 440 20.20 56.07 -43.29
C GLU A 440 20.30 55.60 -44.75
N LEU A 441 20.88 54.42 -44.96
CA LEU A 441 21.05 53.78 -46.28
C LEU A 441 19.83 52.94 -46.67
N GLY A 442 19.09 52.45 -45.68
CA GLY A 442 17.83 51.74 -45.91
C GLY A 442 17.35 50.96 -44.70
N LYS A 443 16.15 50.40 -44.83
CA LYS A 443 15.43 49.73 -43.76
C LYS A 443 14.84 48.39 -44.22
N VAL A 444 14.94 47.39 -43.36
CA VAL A 444 14.24 46.09 -43.45
C VAL A 444 13.23 46.00 -42.32
N THR A 445 12.06 45.42 -42.60
CA THR A 445 11.03 45.14 -41.58
C THR A 445 10.67 43.66 -41.65
N ILE A 446 10.99 42.92 -40.59
CA ILE A 446 10.78 41.48 -40.46
C ILE A 446 9.64 41.23 -39.46
N LYS A 447 8.80 40.24 -39.75
CA LYS A 447 7.70 39.80 -38.90
C LYS A 447 7.97 38.35 -38.47
N PRO A 448 8.65 38.11 -37.34
CA PRO A 448 8.96 36.76 -36.90
C PRO A 448 7.70 36.00 -36.47
N ILE A 449 7.78 34.68 -36.54
CA ILE A 449 6.73 33.74 -36.09
C ILE A 449 7.36 32.84 -35.01
N PRO A 450 6.68 32.60 -33.87
CA PRO A 450 7.18 31.72 -32.82
C PRO A 450 7.51 30.31 -33.35
N GLY A 451 8.74 29.85 -33.13
CA GLY A 451 9.23 28.56 -33.64
C GLY A 451 9.62 28.57 -35.13
N GLY A 452 9.92 29.74 -35.71
CA GLY A 452 10.44 29.90 -37.07
C GLY A 452 11.87 29.37 -37.26
N SER A 453 12.35 29.39 -38.51
CA SER A 453 13.69 28.91 -38.88
C SER A 453 14.81 29.75 -38.28
N GLU A 454 15.82 29.10 -37.68
CA GLU A 454 17.03 29.75 -37.15
C GLU A 454 18.06 30.11 -38.24
N LEU A 455 17.80 29.73 -39.49
CA LEU A 455 18.75 29.95 -40.59
C LEU A 455 18.76 31.43 -41.03
N PRO A 456 19.94 32.02 -41.28
CA PRO A 456 20.01 33.41 -41.73
C PRO A 456 19.48 33.56 -43.16
N GLU A 457 18.50 34.44 -43.34
CA GLU A 457 17.87 34.73 -44.65
C GLU A 457 18.34 36.08 -45.21
N LEU A 458 18.35 36.20 -46.54
CA LEU A 458 18.72 37.42 -47.26
C LEU A 458 17.48 38.29 -47.51
N TYR A 459 17.40 39.44 -46.86
CA TYR A 459 16.32 40.41 -47.00
C TYR A 459 16.72 41.56 -47.93
N ASP A 460 15.85 41.92 -48.86
CA ASP A 460 16.02 43.09 -49.71
C ASP A 460 15.72 44.37 -48.90
N VAL A 461 16.67 45.32 -48.88
CA VAL A 461 16.56 46.55 -48.09
C VAL A 461 15.73 47.61 -48.85
N VAL A 462 14.78 48.25 -48.17
CA VAL A 462 14.05 49.39 -48.74
C VAL A 462 14.92 50.63 -48.64
N THR A 463 15.43 51.11 -49.79
CA THR A 463 16.31 52.27 -49.88
C THR A 463 15.54 53.60 -49.95
N PRO A 464 16.04 54.71 -49.37
CA PRO A 464 15.42 56.03 -49.46
C PRO A 464 15.39 56.61 -50.89
N LYS A 465 14.50 57.59 -51.13
CA LYS A 465 14.40 58.31 -52.41
C LYS A 465 15.68 59.12 -52.66
N GLY A 466 16.57 58.61 -53.51
CA GLY A 466 17.87 59.23 -53.83
C GLY A 466 19.07 58.26 -53.93
N TRP A 467 18.88 56.96 -53.72
CA TRP A 467 19.92 55.94 -53.94
C TRP A 467 20.03 55.54 -55.43
N THR A 468 21.22 55.63 -56.00
CA THR A 468 21.52 55.26 -57.41
C THR A 468 22.41 54.01 -57.55
N GLY A 469 22.72 53.34 -56.43
CA GLY A 469 23.57 52.14 -56.40
C GLY A 469 22.81 50.82 -56.60
N GLU A 470 23.53 49.69 -56.53
CA GLU A 470 22.95 48.34 -56.55
C GLU A 470 21.94 48.13 -55.40
N LYS A 471 21.02 47.17 -55.56
CA LYS A 471 20.07 46.79 -54.51
C LYS A 471 20.83 46.22 -53.31
N ILE A 472 20.69 46.88 -52.15
CA ILE A 472 21.30 46.43 -50.90
C ILE A 472 20.50 45.24 -50.36
N LYS A 473 21.21 44.20 -49.91
CA LYS A 473 20.62 43.04 -49.21
C LYS A 473 21.26 42.86 -47.86
N LEU A 474 20.47 42.55 -46.83
CA LEU A 474 20.94 42.25 -45.47
C LEU A 474 20.68 40.77 -45.16
N LYS A 475 21.70 40.05 -44.71
CA LYS A 475 21.56 38.69 -44.20
C LYS A 475 21.28 38.74 -42.70
N ILE A 476 20.08 38.33 -42.28
CA ILE A 476 19.60 38.45 -40.91
C ILE A 476 19.00 37.11 -40.48
N ALA A 477 19.36 36.63 -39.28
CA ALA A 477 18.68 35.54 -38.61
C ALA A 477 17.78 36.12 -37.50
N VAL A 478 16.53 35.67 -37.43
CA VAL A 478 15.59 36.08 -36.38
C VAL A 478 14.98 34.84 -35.77
N LYS A 479 15.29 34.59 -34.50
CA LYS A 479 14.73 33.50 -33.71
C LYS A 479 13.72 34.08 -32.73
N MET A 480 12.53 33.47 -32.68
CA MET A 480 11.49 33.82 -31.72
C MET A 480 11.10 32.56 -30.97
N ASP A 481 11.37 32.55 -29.67
CA ASP A 481 11.09 31.38 -28.85
C ASP A 481 9.59 31.19 -28.66
N LYS A 482 9.19 29.92 -28.61
CA LYS A 482 7.81 29.53 -28.38
C LYS A 482 7.58 29.38 -26.87
N PRO A 483 6.75 30.23 -26.22
CA PRO A 483 6.47 30.09 -24.81
C PRO A 483 5.65 28.83 -24.52
N VAL A 484 5.80 28.26 -23.33
CA VAL A 484 5.27 26.93 -22.97
C VAL A 484 3.74 26.87 -23.00
N ASN A 485 3.09 27.96 -22.64
CA ASN A 485 1.63 28.14 -22.69
C ASN A 485 1.09 28.34 -24.11
N LEU A 486 1.94 28.60 -25.11
CA LEU A 486 1.53 28.65 -26.52
C LEU A 486 1.52 27.24 -27.12
N LYS A 487 0.35 26.66 -27.37
CA LYS A 487 0.26 25.33 -28.00
C LYS A 487 0.47 25.39 -29.52
N LYS A 488 -0.20 26.34 -30.21
CA LYS A 488 -0.10 26.54 -31.66
C LYS A 488 -0.40 27.99 -32.03
N CYS A 489 0.29 28.53 -33.04
CA CYS A 489 -0.07 29.79 -33.69
C CYS A 489 -0.06 29.63 -35.22
N GLY A 490 -0.77 30.51 -35.93
CA GLY A 490 -0.84 30.49 -37.40
C GLY A 490 -1.93 31.41 -37.97
N LEU A 491 -1.90 31.64 -39.29
CA LEU A 491 -2.97 32.37 -39.98
C LEU A 491 -3.99 31.40 -40.55
N ILE A 492 -5.21 31.46 -40.03
CA ILE A 492 -6.32 30.60 -40.46
C ILE A 492 -7.55 31.43 -40.78
N TYR A 493 -8.38 30.93 -41.71
CA TYR A 493 -9.68 31.51 -42.03
C TYR A 493 -10.72 31.01 -41.03
N VAL A 494 -11.52 31.92 -40.47
CA VAL A 494 -12.51 31.56 -39.45
C VAL A 494 -13.81 32.33 -39.66
N GLN A 495 -14.94 31.65 -39.46
CA GLN A 495 -16.26 32.23 -39.29
C GLN A 495 -17.05 31.46 -38.25
N GLY A 496 -17.64 32.18 -37.29
CA GLY A 496 -18.50 31.62 -36.25
C GLY A 496 -19.72 32.49 -36.00
N LYS A 497 -20.74 31.94 -35.34
CA LYS A 497 -21.99 32.67 -35.07
C LYS A 497 -21.83 33.68 -33.93
N SER A 498 -21.05 33.34 -32.90
CA SER A 498 -20.83 34.15 -31.69
C SER A 498 -19.65 35.14 -31.83
N VAL A 499 -18.42 34.65 -31.92
CA VAL A 499 -17.18 35.41 -31.68
C VAL A 499 -16.45 35.83 -32.97
N TRP A 500 -16.78 35.27 -34.13
CA TRP A 500 -16.14 35.63 -35.41
C TRP A 500 -17.14 35.71 -36.58
N LYS A 501 -18.04 36.71 -36.57
CA LYS A 501 -19.18 36.81 -37.50
C LYS A 501 -18.85 36.98 -39.00
N LYS A 502 -17.59 37.27 -39.35
CA LYS A 502 -17.16 37.52 -40.75
C LYS A 502 -16.03 36.57 -41.13
N TRP A 503 -16.15 35.94 -42.31
CA TRP A 503 -15.10 35.14 -42.94
C TRP A 503 -13.87 36.00 -43.23
N LYS A 504 -12.83 35.85 -42.42
CA LYS A 504 -11.56 36.60 -42.56
C LYS A 504 -10.39 35.75 -42.12
N LYS A 505 -9.27 35.87 -42.84
CA LYS A 505 -7.96 35.36 -42.40
C LYS A 505 -7.48 36.21 -41.23
N ARG A 506 -7.29 35.59 -40.06
CA ARG A 506 -6.78 36.23 -38.85
C ARG A 506 -5.59 35.42 -38.31
N PHE A 507 -4.74 36.07 -37.51
CA PHE A 507 -3.67 35.36 -36.79
C PHE A 507 -4.24 34.82 -35.48
N PHE A 508 -4.24 33.50 -35.35
CA PHE A 508 -4.77 32.77 -34.21
C PHE A 508 -3.67 32.15 -33.38
N VAL A 509 -3.92 32.12 -32.08
CA VAL A 509 -3.01 31.65 -31.05
C VAL A 509 -3.85 30.79 -30.09
N LEU A 510 -3.50 29.53 -29.98
CA LEU A 510 -4.07 28.59 -29.02
C LEU A 510 -3.24 28.64 -27.73
N VAL A 511 -3.82 29.22 -26.69
CA VAL A 511 -3.16 29.44 -25.40
C VAL A 511 -3.74 28.49 -24.36
N GLN A 512 -2.85 27.84 -23.62
CA GLN A 512 -3.17 27.10 -22.41
C GLN A 512 -3.12 28.08 -21.23
N VAL A 513 -4.27 28.46 -20.70
CA VAL A 513 -4.39 29.38 -19.56
C VAL A 513 -4.23 28.60 -18.24
N SER A 514 -4.86 27.43 -18.16
CA SER A 514 -4.70 26.45 -17.09
C SER A 514 -4.60 25.04 -17.71
N HIS A 515 -4.42 23.99 -16.91
CA HIS A 515 -4.50 22.61 -17.43
C HIS A 515 -5.85 22.29 -18.08
N TYR A 516 -6.90 22.96 -17.64
CA TYR A 516 -8.28 22.71 -18.02
C TYR A 516 -8.82 23.68 -19.06
N THR A 517 -8.27 24.89 -19.07
CA THR A 517 -8.82 25.98 -19.86
C THR A 517 -7.90 26.34 -21.01
N PHE A 518 -8.40 26.10 -22.21
CA PHE A 518 -7.76 26.53 -23.44
C PHE A 518 -8.54 27.67 -24.07
N ALA A 519 -7.83 28.71 -24.49
CA ALA A 519 -8.40 29.84 -25.18
C ALA A 519 -7.86 29.91 -26.61
N MET A 520 -8.78 30.04 -27.55
CA MET A 520 -8.47 30.37 -28.93
C MET A 520 -8.58 31.88 -29.11
N CYS A 521 -7.45 32.52 -29.36
CA CYS A 521 -7.32 33.97 -29.32
C CYS A 521 -6.89 34.51 -30.68
N SER A 522 -7.54 35.58 -31.14
CA SER A 522 -7.17 36.28 -32.37
C SER A 522 -6.45 37.57 -32.07
N TYR A 523 -5.32 37.80 -32.76
CA TYR A 523 -4.46 38.96 -32.53
C TYR A 523 -4.34 39.82 -33.79
N ARG A 524 -4.24 41.14 -33.58
CA ARG A 524 -3.88 42.11 -34.62
C ARG A 524 -2.39 42.43 -34.55
N GLU A 525 -1.87 42.98 -35.63
CA GLU A 525 -0.48 43.44 -35.66
C GLU A 525 -0.26 44.52 -34.60
N LYS A 526 0.87 44.45 -33.88
CA LYS A 526 1.28 45.41 -32.85
C LYS A 526 0.34 45.54 -31.64
N GLN A 527 -0.42 44.50 -31.33
CA GLN A 527 -1.24 44.44 -30.11
C GLN A 527 -0.81 43.27 -29.24
N ALA A 528 -0.56 43.55 -27.96
CA ALA A 528 -0.30 42.55 -26.92
C ALA A 528 -1.56 41.81 -26.48
N GLU A 529 -2.72 42.49 -26.52
CA GLU A 529 -4.00 41.92 -26.09
C GLU A 529 -4.76 41.26 -27.25
N PRO A 530 -5.46 40.14 -26.99
CA PRO A 530 -6.31 39.51 -27.99
C PRO A 530 -7.49 40.42 -28.37
N THR A 531 -7.76 40.53 -29.67
CA THR A 531 -8.88 41.33 -30.19
C THR A 531 -10.22 40.65 -29.89
N GLU A 532 -10.31 39.35 -30.18
CA GLU A 532 -11.47 38.49 -29.94
C GLU A 532 -10.92 37.16 -29.39
N MET A 533 -11.53 36.60 -28.35
CA MET A 533 -11.13 35.32 -27.74
C MET A 533 -12.34 34.41 -27.52
N MET A 534 -12.11 33.10 -27.57
CA MET A 534 -13.11 32.07 -27.30
C MET A 534 -12.49 30.97 -26.44
N GLN A 535 -13.13 30.64 -25.31
CA GLN A 535 -12.78 29.49 -24.49
C GLN A 535 -13.26 28.21 -25.19
N LEU A 536 -12.42 27.17 -25.20
CA LEU A 536 -12.68 25.91 -25.92
C LEU A 536 -13.45 24.88 -25.09
N ASP A 537 -13.82 25.22 -23.86
CA ASP A 537 -14.51 24.30 -22.95
C ASP A 537 -15.90 23.93 -23.48
N GLY A 538 -16.12 22.62 -23.65
CA GLY A 538 -17.35 22.04 -24.21
C GLY A 538 -17.48 22.11 -25.73
N TYR A 539 -16.43 22.52 -26.47
CA TYR A 539 -16.42 22.43 -27.93
C TYR A 539 -15.97 21.05 -28.42
N THR A 540 -16.51 20.61 -29.55
CA THR A 540 -16.08 19.39 -30.27
C THR A 540 -15.57 19.79 -31.65
N VAL A 541 -14.44 19.24 -32.05
CA VAL A 541 -13.71 19.53 -33.27
C VAL A 541 -13.84 18.34 -34.20
N ASP A 542 -14.23 18.59 -35.45
CA ASP A 542 -14.31 17.55 -36.48
C ASP A 542 -13.83 18.06 -37.84
N TYR A 543 -13.35 17.12 -38.65
CA TYR A 543 -13.08 17.37 -40.06
C TYR A 543 -14.39 17.67 -40.78
N CYS A 544 -14.34 18.65 -41.70
CA CYS A 544 -15.49 19.00 -42.53
C CYS A 544 -15.13 18.85 -44.01
N ALA A 545 -16.13 18.52 -44.83
CA ALA A 545 -15.99 18.54 -46.28
C ALA A 545 -15.70 19.96 -46.77
N ALA A 546 -15.06 20.09 -47.93
CA ALA A 546 -14.81 21.38 -48.53
C ALA A 546 -16.14 22.10 -48.81
N VAL A 547 -16.32 23.30 -48.25
CA VAL A 547 -17.52 24.10 -48.47
C VAL A 547 -17.33 24.88 -49.77
N THR A 548 -18.05 24.50 -50.83
CA THR A 548 -17.98 25.10 -52.17
C THR A 548 -18.88 26.33 -52.35
N ASP A 549 -19.05 27.16 -51.31
CA ASP A 549 -19.80 28.42 -51.41
C ASP A 549 -18.91 29.58 -51.87
N GLU A 550 -19.45 30.46 -52.73
CA GLU A 550 -18.81 31.70 -53.23
C GLU A 550 -18.34 32.64 -52.09
N ASP A 551 -18.90 32.49 -50.89
CA ASP A 551 -18.61 33.30 -49.70
C ASP A 551 -17.34 32.87 -48.93
N HIS A 552 -16.82 31.66 -49.13
CA HIS A 552 -15.70 31.07 -48.37
C HIS A 552 -14.37 31.05 -49.13
N LYS A 553 -14.15 32.01 -50.04
CA LYS A 553 -12.94 32.10 -50.89
C LYS A 553 -11.65 32.16 -50.04
N GLY A 554 -10.68 31.30 -50.36
CA GLY A 554 -9.32 31.29 -49.80
C GLY A 554 -8.95 30.08 -48.93
N GLY A 555 -9.93 29.41 -48.30
CA GLY A 555 -9.68 28.17 -47.54
C GLY A 555 -9.76 26.92 -48.43
N ARG A 556 -8.77 26.02 -48.33
CA ARG A 556 -8.75 24.75 -49.10
C ARG A 556 -9.20 23.55 -48.26
N PHE A 557 -8.78 23.51 -47.00
CA PHE A 557 -9.04 22.38 -46.10
C PHE A 557 -9.80 22.87 -44.86
N PHE A 558 -10.99 22.31 -44.63
CA PHE A 558 -11.95 22.79 -43.63
C PHE A 558 -12.03 21.84 -42.43
N PHE A 559 -12.29 22.42 -41.25
CA PHE A 559 -12.64 21.74 -40.01
C PHE A 559 -13.55 22.65 -39.17
N LYS A 560 -14.36 22.09 -38.27
CA LYS A 560 -15.34 22.85 -37.48
C LYS A 560 -15.18 22.56 -35.99
N ALA A 561 -15.45 23.56 -35.16
CA ALA A 561 -15.67 23.40 -33.72
C ALA A 561 -17.15 23.68 -33.41
N VAL A 562 -17.82 22.80 -32.67
CA VAL A 562 -19.25 22.85 -32.37
C VAL A 562 -19.49 22.74 -30.86
N LYS A 563 -20.31 23.63 -30.32
CA LYS A 563 -20.87 23.62 -28.96
C LYS A 563 -22.37 23.88 -29.05
N GLU A 564 -23.18 23.45 -28.09
CA GLU A 564 -24.66 23.58 -28.16
C GLU A 564 -25.11 24.99 -28.59
N GLY A 565 -25.72 25.11 -29.78
CA GLY A 565 -26.18 26.38 -30.35
C GLY A 565 -25.11 27.23 -31.08
N ASP A 566 -23.83 26.89 -31.00
CA ASP A 566 -22.72 27.63 -31.62
C ASP A 566 -21.82 26.75 -32.50
N GLN A 567 -21.44 27.29 -33.66
CA GLN A 567 -20.60 26.60 -34.62
C GLN A 567 -19.58 27.58 -35.19
N VAL A 568 -18.31 27.18 -35.12
CA VAL A 568 -17.18 27.91 -35.70
C VAL A 568 -16.54 27.05 -36.77
N LEU A 569 -16.54 27.55 -38.00
CA LEU A 569 -15.89 26.96 -39.16
C LEU A 569 -14.48 27.54 -39.31
N PHE A 570 -13.50 26.66 -39.46
CA PHE A 570 -12.10 27.00 -39.70
C PHE A 570 -11.65 26.45 -41.06
N ALA A 571 -10.74 27.16 -41.73
CA ALA A 571 -10.04 26.66 -42.90
C ALA A 571 -8.57 27.06 -42.95
N THR A 572 -7.79 26.17 -43.56
CA THR A 572 -6.34 26.30 -43.79
C THR A 572 -6.04 26.19 -45.29
N GLU A 573 -4.86 26.67 -45.69
CA GLU A 573 -4.37 26.58 -47.07
C GLU A 573 -3.66 25.24 -47.34
N GLU A 574 -3.09 24.62 -46.30
CA GLU A 574 -2.35 23.36 -46.36
C GLU A 574 -2.97 22.27 -45.47
N GLU A 575 -3.00 21.04 -45.97
CA GLU A 575 -3.58 19.89 -45.26
C GLU A 575 -2.79 19.52 -44.00
N LEU A 576 -1.46 19.62 -44.05
CA LEU A 576 -0.62 19.34 -42.88
C LEU A 576 -0.91 20.31 -41.74
N GLU A 577 -1.17 21.59 -42.07
CA GLU A 577 -1.55 22.59 -41.08
C GLU A 577 -2.93 22.28 -40.47
N ARG A 578 -3.90 21.83 -41.28
CA ARG A 578 -5.21 21.35 -40.80
C ARG A 578 -5.04 20.24 -39.77
N GLN A 579 -4.26 19.21 -40.08
CA GLN A 579 -4.07 18.07 -39.19
C GLN A 579 -3.45 18.48 -37.85
N ILE A 580 -2.46 19.37 -37.89
CA ILE A 580 -1.83 19.90 -36.66
C ILE A 580 -2.84 20.72 -35.84
N TRP A 581 -3.62 21.59 -36.48
CA TRP A 581 -4.66 22.38 -35.79
C TRP A 581 -5.74 21.50 -35.18
N VAL A 582 -6.26 20.52 -35.93
CA VAL A 582 -7.27 19.58 -35.44
C VAL A 582 -6.74 18.76 -34.27
N ASN A 583 -5.51 18.23 -34.34
CA ASN A 583 -4.92 17.48 -33.24
C ASN A 583 -4.73 18.35 -31.99
N LYS A 584 -4.25 19.59 -32.13
CA LYS A 584 -4.05 20.49 -30.99
C LYS A 584 -5.37 20.98 -30.38
N LEU A 585 -6.38 21.23 -31.20
CA LEU A 585 -7.72 21.58 -30.72
C LEU A 585 -8.42 20.37 -30.10
N TYR A 586 -8.23 19.17 -30.62
CA TYR A 586 -8.70 17.92 -30.01
C TYR A 586 -8.13 17.72 -28.60
N THR A 587 -6.82 17.90 -28.42
CA THR A 587 -6.19 17.84 -27.09
C THR A 587 -6.70 18.94 -26.16
N ALA A 588 -6.92 20.14 -26.70
CA ALA A 588 -7.38 21.30 -25.93
C ALA A 588 -8.85 21.20 -25.50
N THR A 589 -9.72 20.64 -26.34
CA THR A 589 -11.16 20.47 -26.06
C THR A 589 -11.45 19.28 -25.16
N GLY A 590 -10.58 18.27 -25.15
CA GLY A 590 -10.79 17.06 -24.36
C GLY A 590 -11.99 16.23 -24.81
N GLN A 591 -12.47 16.40 -26.04
CA GLN A 591 -13.60 15.62 -26.57
C GLN A 591 -13.32 14.11 -26.54
N SER A 592 -14.37 13.30 -26.31
CA SER A 592 -14.23 11.85 -26.15
C SER A 592 -13.79 11.13 -27.43
N HIS A 593 -14.36 11.51 -28.58
CA HIS A 593 -14.10 10.88 -29.88
C HIS A 593 -12.96 11.56 -30.65
N LYS A 594 -11.96 10.80 -31.11
CA LYS A 594 -10.86 11.33 -31.92
C LYS A 594 -11.35 11.67 -33.34
N PRO A 595 -11.12 12.89 -33.86
CA PRO A 595 -11.52 13.27 -35.21
C PRO A 595 -10.82 12.36 -36.23
N ILE A 596 -11.58 11.69 -37.08
CA ILE A 596 -11.04 10.81 -38.12
C ILE A 596 -10.75 11.67 -39.35
N ALA A 597 -9.49 11.74 -39.76
CA ALA A 597 -9.12 12.40 -41.00
C ALA A 597 -9.76 11.64 -42.19
N PRO A 598 -10.35 12.34 -43.17
CA PRO A 598 -10.87 11.67 -44.36
C PRO A 598 -9.75 10.93 -45.09
N ASN A 599 -9.96 9.66 -45.43
CA ASN A 599 -8.97 8.79 -46.06
C ASN A 599 -8.42 9.42 -47.36
N LEU A 600 -7.16 9.82 -47.34
CA LEU A 600 -6.37 10.10 -48.54
C LEU A 600 -5.83 8.78 -49.09
N SER A 601 -6.68 8.03 -49.79
CA SER A 601 -6.18 7.01 -50.71
C SER A 601 -5.48 7.71 -51.89
N ALA A 602 -4.18 7.47 -52.02
CA ALA A 602 -3.33 7.69 -53.19
C ALA A 602 -2.87 9.13 -53.52
N VAL A 603 -1.91 9.67 -52.75
CA VAL A 603 -0.69 10.26 -53.35
C VAL A 603 0.51 9.89 -52.47
N VAL A 604 1.37 9.05 -53.03
CA VAL A 604 2.63 8.59 -52.49
C VAL A 604 3.65 9.73 -52.47
N GLN A 605 4.28 9.99 -51.33
CA GLN A 605 5.74 10.16 -51.25
C GLN A 605 6.26 9.47 -49.98
N PRO A 606 7.18 8.48 -50.10
CA PRO A 606 7.92 7.96 -48.96
C PRO A 606 9.10 8.91 -48.68
N HIS A 607 9.56 8.94 -47.43
CA HIS A 607 10.70 9.71 -46.90
C HIS A 607 10.36 11.03 -46.19
N VAL A 608 9.64 10.94 -45.07
CA VAL A 608 10.03 11.65 -43.84
C VAL A 608 9.66 10.76 -42.65
N ASN A 609 10.64 10.42 -41.80
CA ASN A 609 10.43 9.64 -40.57
C ASN A 609 9.59 10.46 -39.58
N ASN A 610 8.26 10.35 -39.67
CA ASN A 610 7.35 10.90 -38.67
C ASN A 610 7.08 9.86 -37.57
N THR A 611 7.10 10.32 -36.33
CA THR A 611 6.69 9.60 -35.11
C THR A 611 5.30 8.95 -35.23
N LEU A 612 4.44 9.46 -36.12
CA LEU A 612 3.12 8.92 -36.44
C LEU A 612 3.14 7.45 -36.92
N THR A 613 4.16 7.05 -37.69
CA THR A 613 4.30 5.67 -38.20
C THR A 613 4.63 4.63 -37.12
N ARG A 614 5.17 5.07 -35.96
CA ARG A 614 5.57 4.18 -34.87
C ARG A 614 4.37 3.77 -34.00
N LEU A 615 3.53 4.75 -33.64
CA LEU A 615 2.25 4.54 -32.94
C LEU A 615 1.31 3.61 -33.74
N GLN A 616 1.28 3.77 -35.06
CA GLN A 616 0.46 2.94 -35.95
C GLN A 616 0.96 1.48 -35.98
N GLY A 617 2.27 1.25 -35.96
CA GLY A 617 2.88 -0.08 -35.89
C GLY A 617 2.69 -0.82 -34.56
N ASP A 618 2.58 -0.10 -33.44
CA ASP A 618 2.34 -0.70 -32.12
C ASP A 618 0.86 -1.07 -31.90
N HIS A 619 -0.08 -0.25 -32.40
CA HIS A 619 -1.50 -0.64 -32.49
C HIS A 619 -1.72 -1.84 -33.44
N ASP A 620 -0.99 -1.89 -34.55
CA ASP A 620 -1.02 -3.04 -35.47
C ASP A 620 -0.45 -4.34 -34.84
N ARG A 621 0.45 -4.23 -33.86
CA ARG A 621 0.93 -5.38 -33.08
C ARG A 621 -0.11 -5.85 -32.07
N ALA A 622 -0.80 -4.94 -31.37
CA ALA A 622 -1.91 -5.29 -30.48
C ALA A 622 -3.07 -5.97 -31.23
N ARG A 623 -3.40 -5.49 -32.44
CA ARG A 623 -4.40 -6.08 -33.34
C ARG A 623 -4.05 -7.51 -33.74
N LYS A 624 -2.79 -7.80 -34.06
CA LYS A 624 -2.32 -9.16 -34.40
C LYS A 624 -2.44 -10.17 -33.25
N HIS A 625 -2.51 -9.68 -32.01
CA HIS A 625 -2.65 -10.50 -30.82
C HIS A 625 -4.07 -10.47 -30.21
N GLY A 626 -5.04 -9.82 -30.86
CA GLY A 626 -6.43 -9.75 -30.37
C GLY A 626 -6.61 -8.91 -29.08
N LEU A 627 -5.66 -8.02 -28.77
CA LEU A 627 -5.67 -7.17 -27.57
C LEU A 627 -6.27 -5.78 -27.83
N GLU A 628 -6.69 -5.49 -29.07
CA GLU A 628 -7.22 -4.19 -29.48
C GLU A 628 -8.54 -3.86 -28.77
N ASP A 629 -9.42 -4.85 -28.62
CA ASP A 629 -10.71 -4.69 -27.95
C ASP A 629 -10.57 -4.32 -26.47
N LEU A 630 -9.56 -4.89 -25.79
CA LEU A 630 -9.28 -4.59 -24.37
C LEU A 630 -8.72 -3.18 -24.16
N ILE A 631 -7.93 -2.67 -25.11
CA ILE A 631 -7.34 -1.32 -25.05
C ILE A 631 -8.40 -0.26 -25.35
N GLN A 632 -9.29 -0.53 -26.32
CA GLN A 632 -10.33 0.41 -26.77
C GLN A 632 -11.60 0.38 -25.91
N ALA A 633 -11.76 -0.61 -25.03
CA ALA A 633 -12.91 -0.70 -24.15
C ALA A 633 -13.06 0.56 -23.27
N ASP A 634 -14.29 1.08 -23.20
CA ASP A 634 -14.61 2.23 -22.36
C ASP A 634 -14.59 1.79 -20.88
N PRO A 635 -13.74 2.40 -20.02
CA PRO A 635 -13.71 2.07 -18.60
C PRO A 635 -15.09 2.08 -17.94
N ASN A 636 -15.98 2.99 -18.36
CA ASN A 636 -17.31 3.16 -17.76
C ASN A 636 -18.29 2.00 -18.00
N THR A 637 -17.94 1.05 -18.89
CA THR A 637 -18.76 -0.14 -19.16
C THR A 637 -18.52 -1.28 -18.18
N PHE A 638 -17.46 -1.20 -17.36
CA PHE A 638 -17.07 -2.27 -16.45
C PHE A 638 -17.57 -2.00 -15.02
N ASN A 639 -17.88 -3.07 -14.28
CA ASN A 639 -18.11 -2.97 -12.84
C ASN A 639 -16.76 -2.97 -12.10
N HIS A 640 -16.26 -1.77 -11.81
CA HIS A 640 -14.97 -1.60 -11.14
C HIS A 640 -14.94 -2.11 -9.69
N HIS A 641 -16.09 -2.30 -9.02
CA HIS A 641 -16.12 -2.87 -7.67
C HIS A 641 -15.68 -4.34 -7.68
N VAL A 642 -16.18 -5.13 -8.63
CA VAL A 642 -15.83 -6.56 -8.80
C VAL A 642 -14.40 -6.74 -9.29
N LEU A 643 -13.98 -5.95 -10.29
CA LEU A 643 -12.60 -6.00 -10.79
C LEU A 643 -11.59 -5.60 -9.71
N PHE A 644 -11.95 -4.63 -8.86
CA PHE A 644 -11.09 -4.19 -7.76
C PHE A 644 -10.99 -5.23 -6.65
N GLU A 645 -12.09 -5.89 -6.27
CA GLU A 645 -12.09 -6.99 -5.31
C GLU A 645 -11.12 -8.10 -5.76
N LYS A 646 -11.20 -8.54 -7.01
CA LYS A 646 -10.27 -9.54 -7.58
C LYS A 646 -8.82 -9.04 -7.57
N LEU A 647 -8.59 -7.77 -7.92
CA LEU A 647 -7.26 -7.15 -7.89
C LEU A 647 -6.69 -7.10 -6.46
N GLN A 648 -7.50 -6.72 -5.48
CA GLN A 648 -7.13 -6.63 -4.07
C GLN A 648 -6.81 -8.02 -3.51
N HIS A 649 -7.64 -9.01 -3.79
CA HIS A 649 -7.45 -10.41 -3.40
C HIS A 649 -6.12 -10.98 -3.92
N LEU A 650 -5.82 -10.77 -5.22
CA LEU A 650 -4.57 -11.21 -5.82
C LEU A 650 -3.36 -10.45 -5.24
N THR A 651 -3.51 -9.16 -4.98
CA THR A 651 -2.47 -8.33 -4.36
C THR A 651 -2.14 -8.81 -2.94
N LEU A 652 -3.17 -9.16 -2.14
CA LEU A 652 -3.00 -9.69 -0.79
C LEU A 652 -2.35 -11.07 -0.82
N THR A 653 -2.79 -11.93 -1.73
CA THR A 653 -2.20 -13.26 -1.93
C THR A 653 -0.73 -13.18 -2.28
N HIS A 654 -0.35 -12.28 -3.18
CA HIS A 654 1.06 -12.01 -3.48
C HIS A 654 1.81 -11.50 -2.24
N ARG A 655 1.21 -10.59 -1.46
CA ARG A 655 1.86 -9.99 -0.30
C ARG A 655 2.09 -10.98 0.85
N LEU A 656 1.15 -11.89 1.09
CA LEU A 656 1.29 -12.95 2.11
C LEU A 656 2.33 -14.02 1.74
N ASN A 657 2.62 -14.18 0.45
CA ASN A 657 3.63 -15.09 -0.07
C ASN A 657 5.03 -14.46 -0.20
N ASP A 658 5.16 -13.17 0.12
CA ASP A 658 6.41 -12.45 0.04
C ASP A 658 7.42 -12.93 1.12
N SER A 659 8.69 -12.63 0.90
CA SER A 659 9.81 -12.94 1.78
C SER A 659 9.83 -12.13 3.09
N TYR A 660 8.95 -11.14 3.23
CA TYR A 660 8.82 -10.27 4.40
C TYR A 660 7.58 -10.61 5.21
N SER A 661 7.65 -10.50 6.55
CA SER A 661 6.48 -10.65 7.41
C SER A 661 5.60 -9.41 7.27
N CYS A 662 4.49 -9.54 6.54
CA CYS A 662 3.58 -8.45 6.26
C CYS A 662 2.35 -8.43 7.16
N LEU A 663 1.98 -9.56 7.78
CA LEU A 663 0.81 -9.72 8.65
C LEU A 663 -0.49 -9.15 8.03
N GLY A 664 -0.61 -9.21 6.70
CA GLY A 664 -1.73 -8.66 5.94
C GLY A 664 -1.51 -7.25 5.38
N TRP A 665 -0.60 -6.43 5.92
CA TRP A 665 -0.40 -5.06 5.43
C TRP A 665 0.08 -5.02 3.97
N PHE A 666 -0.52 -4.17 3.14
CA PHE A 666 0.00 -3.87 1.79
C PHE A 666 1.28 -3.02 1.82
N SER A 667 2.17 -3.17 0.83
CA SER A 667 3.34 -2.30 0.69
C SER A 667 2.95 -0.87 0.29
N PRO A 668 3.80 0.15 0.54
CA PRO A 668 3.53 1.52 0.11
C PRO A 668 3.16 1.64 -1.37
N GLY A 669 3.87 0.93 -2.24
CA GLY A 669 3.59 0.93 -3.68
C GLY A 669 2.29 0.21 -4.06
N GLN A 670 1.91 -0.84 -3.33
CA GLN A 670 0.61 -1.50 -3.52
C GLN A 670 -0.52 -0.56 -3.14
N ILE A 671 -0.44 0.07 -1.95
CA ILE A 671 -1.43 1.05 -1.48
C ILE A 671 -1.56 2.20 -2.48
N PHE A 672 -0.45 2.75 -2.94
CA PHE A 672 -0.41 3.83 -3.93
C PHE A 672 -1.20 3.50 -5.21
N VAL A 673 -0.97 2.34 -5.80
CA VAL A 673 -1.67 1.95 -7.04
C VAL A 673 -3.15 1.64 -6.77
N LEU A 674 -3.47 0.95 -5.68
CA LEU A 674 -4.85 0.64 -5.31
C LEU A 674 -5.66 1.90 -5.01
N GLU A 675 -5.06 2.90 -4.36
CA GLU A 675 -5.69 4.20 -4.09
C GLU A 675 -5.92 5.00 -5.36
N GLU A 676 -4.93 5.07 -6.25
CA GLU A 676 -5.08 5.74 -7.55
C GLU A 676 -6.17 5.06 -8.40
N TYR A 677 -6.26 3.72 -8.36
CA TYR A 677 -7.33 2.97 -9.02
C TYR A 677 -8.71 3.32 -8.44
N CYS A 678 -8.86 3.30 -7.10
CA CYS A 678 -10.13 3.61 -6.44
C CYS A 678 -10.58 5.04 -6.75
N ALA A 679 -9.65 5.99 -6.67
CA ALA A 679 -9.90 7.39 -6.99
C ALA A 679 -10.37 7.54 -8.44
N ARG A 680 -9.60 7.04 -9.41
CA ARG A 680 -9.88 7.19 -10.84
C ARG A 680 -11.20 6.53 -11.26
N TYR A 681 -11.42 5.28 -10.84
CA TYR A 681 -12.55 4.46 -11.29
C TYR A 681 -13.75 4.47 -10.35
N GLY A 682 -13.68 5.18 -9.22
CA GLY A 682 -14.85 5.42 -8.36
C GLY A 682 -15.23 4.27 -7.45
N VAL A 683 -14.27 3.43 -7.06
CA VAL A 683 -14.53 2.36 -6.08
C VAL A 683 -14.72 3.01 -4.71
N ARG A 684 -15.86 2.73 -4.08
CA ARG A 684 -16.17 3.31 -2.76
C ARG A 684 -15.21 2.80 -1.69
N GLY A 685 -14.81 3.70 -0.78
CA GLY A 685 -13.92 3.35 0.32
C GLY A 685 -14.47 2.26 1.24
N CYS A 686 -15.80 2.26 1.48
CA CYS A 686 -16.43 1.22 2.30
C CYS A 686 -16.35 -0.16 1.64
N HIS A 687 -16.79 -0.28 0.38
CA HIS A 687 -16.66 -1.51 -0.41
C HIS A 687 -15.23 -2.06 -0.40
N ARG A 688 -14.22 -1.19 -0.60
CA ARG A 688 -12.80 -1.57 -0.53
C ARG A 688 -12.43 -2.15 0.84
N GLN A 689 -12.89 -1.58 1.94
CA GLN A 689 -12.53 -2.05 3.28
C GLN A 689 -13.34 -3.28 3.71
N LEU A 690 -14.60 -3.41 3.28
CA LEU A 690 -15.40 -4.62 3.50
C LEU A 690 -14.81 -5.82 2.74
N SER A 691 -14.51 -5.65 1.45
CA SER A 691 -13.81 -6.65 0.65
C SER A 691 -12.48 -7.06 1.28
N TYR A 692 -11.71 -6.08 1.76
CA TYR A 692 -10.44 -6.35 2.41
C TYR A 692 -10.60 -7.10 3.74
N LEU A 693 -11.57 -6.72 4.57
CA LEU A 693 -11.88 -7.41 5.81
C LEU A 693 -12.30 -8.86 5.55
N CYS A 694 -13.16 -9.10 4.57
CA CYS A 694 -13.50 -10.46 4.15
C CYS A 694 -12.27 -11.27 3.77
N ASP A 695 -11.43 -10.74 2.89
CA ASP A 695 -10.19 -11.41 2.48
C ASP A 695 -9.26 -11.69 3.68
N LEU A 696 -9.11 -10.74 4.61
CA LEU A 696 -8.29 -10.92 5.81
C LEU A 696 -8.88 -11.97 6.76
N LEU A 697 -10.21 -12.00 6.92
CA LEU A 697 -10.91 -13.00 7.73
C LEU A 697 -10.75 -14.40 7.12
N ASP A 698 -10.95 -14.56 5.82
CA ASP A 698 -10.78 -15.85 5.13
C ASP A 698 -9.36 -16.40 5.33
N ARG A 699 -8.35 -15.52 5.29
CA ARG A 699 -6.95 -15.90 5.53
C ARG A 699 -6.69 -16.21 7.01
N ALA A 700 -7.27 -15.46 7.93
CA ALA A 700 -7.15 -15.71 9.36
C ALA A 700 -7.82 -17.03 9.78
N GLU A 701 -9.00 -17.32 9.24
CA GLU A 701 -9.72 -18.58 9.41
C GLU A 701 -8.95 -19.77 8.81
N ALA A 702 -8.24 -19.56 7.70
CA ALA A 702 -7.30 -20.53 7.13
C ALA A 702 -5.99 -20.70 7.95
N GLY A 703 -5.83 -19.98 9.06
CA GLY A 703 -4.68 -20.08 9.96
C GLY A 703 -3.47 -19.23 9.57
N VAL A 704 -3.62 -18.26 8.66
CA VAL A 704 -2.59 -17.24 8.38
C VAL A 704 -2.64 -16.16 9.46
N MET A 705 -1.48 -15.73 9.94
CA MET A 705 -1.43 -14.70 10.97
C MET A 705 -1.64 -13.31 10.37
N ILE A 706 -2.69 -12.64 10.81
CA ILE A 706 -3.04 -11.27 10.43
C ILE A 706 -2.86 -10.35 11.64
N ASP A 707 -2.34 -9.15 11.41
CA ASP A 707 -2.19 -8.14 12.46
C ASP A 707 -3.57 -7.65 12.96
N PRO A 708 -3.90 -7.81 14.25
CA PRO A 708 -5.16 -7.33 14.80
C PRO A 708 -5.35 -5.82 14.66
N THR A 709 -4.25 -5.05 14.60
CA THR A 709 -4.30 -3.59 14.40
C THR A 709 -4.84 -3.23 13.02
N LEU A 710 -4.51 -4.03 12.00
CA LEU A 710 -5.01 -3.87 10.64
C LEU A 710 -6.51 -4.16 10.54
N LEU A 711 -6.95 -5.25 11.19
CA LEU A 711 -8.37 -5.58 11.32
C LEU A 711 -9.12 -4.46 12.04
N HIS A 712 -8.54 -3.91 13.10
CA HIS A 712 -9.13 -2.80 13.84
C HIS A 712 -9.28 -1.52 13.03
N TYR A 713 -8.24 -1.12 12.29
CA TYR A 713 -8.32 0.04 11.39
C TYR A 713 -9.43 -0.12 10.34
N SER A 714 -9.46 -1.28 9.67
CA SER A 714 -10.39 -1.55 8.58
C SER A 714 -11.84 -1.67 9.10
N PHE A 715 -12.03 -2.32 10.25
CA PHE A 715 -13.34 -2.42 10.92
C PHE A 715 -13.84 -1.07 11.41
N ALA A 716 -12.97 -0.26 12.04
CA ALA A 716 -13.35 1.08 12.52
C ALA A 716 -13.77 1.99 11.36
N PHE A 717 -13.10 1.90 10.20
CA PHE A 717 -13.50 2.61 8.99
C PHE A 717 -14.91 2.19 8.54
N CYS A 718 -15.18 0.89 8.42
CA CYS A 718 -16.50 0.38 8.02
C CYS A 718 -17.60 0.75 9.02
N ALA A 719 -17.33 0.60 10.33
CA ALA A 719 -18.25 0.99 11.38
C ALA A 719 -18.57 2.49 11.33
N SER A 720 -17.57 3.35 11.06
CA SER A 720 -17.79 4.80 10.93
C SER A 720 -18.64 5.18 9.74
N HIS A 721 -18.53 4.40 8.67
CA HIS A 721 -19.39 4.55 7.51
C HIS A 721 -20.83 4.14 7.81
N VAL A 722 -21.05 2.92 8.34
CA VAL A 722 -22.39 2.34 8.55
C VAL A 722 -23.14 3.02 9.69
N HIS A 723 -22.45 3.47 10.74
CA HIS A 723 -23.08 4.13 11.89
C HIS A 723 -23.23 5.66 11.71
N GLY A 724 -22.78 6.25 10.60
CA GLY A 724 -23.06 7.67 10.26
C GLY A 724 -22.15 8.73 10.89
N ASN A 725 -21.04 8.36 11.54
CA ASN A 725 -20.08 9.29 12.17
C ASN A 725 -18.85 9.56 11.28
N ARG A 726 -19.08 9.91 10.00
CA ARG A 726 -17.98 10.30 9.11
C ARG A 726 -17.51 11.72 9.40
N PRO A 727 -16.20 11.98 9.50
CA PRO A 727 -15.66 13.35 9.62
C PRO A 727 -16.01 14.22 8.39
N ASP A 728 -16.32 13.60 7.25
CA ASP A 728 -16.63 14.27 5.98
C ASP A 728 -18.13 14.66 5.81
N GLY A 729 -18.98 14.40 6.80
CA GLY A 729 -20.35 14.95 6.88
C GLY A 729 -21.41 14.43 5.90
N LEU A 730 -21.03 13.66 4.87
CA LEU A 730 -21.95 13.02 3.92
C LEU A 730 -21.67 11.51 3.85
N GLY A 731 -22.61 10.70 4.34
CA GLY A 731 -22.49 9.24 4.37
C GLY A 731 -23.71 8.58 3.75
N THR A 732 -23.65 8.28 2.45
CA THR A 732 -24.67 7.41 1.85
C THR A 732 -24.35 5.95 2.17
N ILE A 733 -25.32 5.20 2.67
CA ILE A 733 -25.12 3.80 3.05
C ILE A 733 -26.06 2.95 2.22
N THR A 734 -25.51 2.04 1.41
CA THR A 734 -26.32 1.07 0.67
C THR A 734 -26.79 -0.05 1.60
N LEU A 735 -27.92 -0.66 1.26
CA LEU A 735 -28.43 -1.81 2.00
C LEU A 735 -27.44 -2.98 1.94
N ASP A 736 -26.85 -3.20 0.76
CA ASP A 736 -25.86 -4.25 0.52
C ASP A 736 -24.63 -4.06 1.43
N GLU A 737 -24.03 -2.87 1.49
CA GLU A 737 -22.91 -2.57 2.40
C GLU A 737 -23.26 -2.78 3.87
N LYS A 738 -24.49 -2.42 4.28
CA LYS A 738 -24.93 -2.62 5.67
C LYS A 738 -25.08 -4.10 5.99
N THR A 739 -25.74 -4.88 5.13
CA THR A 739 -25.91 -6.33 5.33
C THR A 739 -24.56 -7.04 5.37
N TRP A 740 -23.67 -6.71 4.43
CA TRP A 740 -22.33 -7.28 4.37
C TRP A 740 -21.50 -6.92 5.61
N PHE A 741 -21.61 -5.69 6.13
CA PHE A 741 -20.95 -5.30 7.37
C PHE A 741 -21.41 -6.11 8.59
N GLU A 742 -22.73 -6.34 8.75
CA GLU A 742 -23.24 -7.14 9.88
C GLU A 742 -22.78 -8.61 9.80
N GLU A 743 -22.71 -9.19 8.60
CA GLU A 743 -22.15 -10.54 8.40
C GLU A 743 -20.67 -10.60 8.79
N ILE A 744 -19.86 -9.63 8.33
CA ILE A 744 -18.45 -9.51 8.70
C ILE A 744 -18.30 -9.29 10.21
N LYS A 745 -19.16 -8.49 10.83
CA LYS A 745 -19.13 -8.21 12.27
C LYS A 745 -19.29 -9.49 13.10
N ILE A 746 -20.25 -10.34 12.73
CA ILE A 746 -20.47 -11.63 13.41
C ILE A 746 -19.29 -12.57 13.19
N ARG A 747 -18.79 -12.70 11.95
CA ARG A 747 -17.61 -13.52 11.64
C ARG A 747 -16.38 -13.08 12.43
N LEU A 748 -16.12 -11.77 12.47
CA LEU A 748 -15.00 -11.19 13.20
C LEU A 748 -15.16 -11.42 14.72
N TRP A 749 -16.36 -11.27 15.27
CA TRP A 749 -16.62 -11.56 16.69
C TRP A 749 -16.25 -13.01 17.05
N ASN A 750 -16.71 -13.98 16.25
CA ASN A 750 -16.39 -15.40 16.44
C ASN A 750 -14.87 -15.68 16.36
N LEU A 751 -14.20 -15.07 15.37
CA LEU A 751 -12.75 -15.21 15.22
C LEU A 751 -11.98 -14.66 16.42
N LEU A 752 -12.37 -13.49 16.93
CA LEU A 752 -11.70 -12.84 18.08
C LEU A 752 -11.93 -13.63 19.36
N ALA A 753 -13.15 -14.09 19.62
CA ALA A 753 -13.45 -14.97 20.74
C ALA A 753 -12.60 -16.25 20.68
N TYR A 754 -12.52 -16.89 19.51
CA TYR A 754 -11.66 -18.06 19.27
C TYR A 754 -10.17 -17.75 19.55
N GLN A 755 -9.68 -16.59 19.10
CA GLN A 755 -8.29 -16.18 19.32
C GLN A 755 -7.99 -15.93 20.79
N ILE A 756 -8.92 -15.32 21.54
CA ILE A 756 -8.80 -15.05 22.98
C ILE A 756 -8.84 -16.37 23.76
N THR A 757 -9.78 -17.28 23.48
CA THR A 757 -9.83 -18.60 24.12
C THR A 757 -8.54 -19.41 23.89
N ARG A 758 -7.92 -19.27 22.72
CA ARG A 758 -6.66 -19.94 22.38
C ARG A 758 -5.44 -19.01 22.42
N PHE A 759 -5.43 -18.01 23.31
CA PHE A 759 -4.42 -16.94 23.30
C PHE A 759 -2.96 -17.43 23.27
N ARG A 760 -2.63 -18.55 23.94
CA ARG A 760 -1.28 -19.16 23.93
C ARG A 760 -0.83 -19.64 22.54
N TYR A 761 -1.77 -20.01 21.67
CA TYR A 761 -1.54 -20.55 20.32
C TYR A 761 -1.73 -19.49 19.25
N SER A 762 -2.71 -18.60 19.44
CA SER A 762 -2.95 -17.45 18.56
C SER A 762 -1.83 -16.42 18.67
N PHE A 763 -1.25 -16.26 19.87
CA PHE A 763 -0.16 -15.32 20.14
C PHE A 763 1.01 -16.00 20.88
N PRO A 764 1.74 -16.95 20.26
CA PRO A 764 2.82 -17.65 20.93
C PRO A 764 3.87 -16.70 21.51
N PHE A 765 4.19 -16.87 22.80
CA PHE A 765 5.20 -16.06 23.50
C PHE A 765 4.94 -14.55 23.45
N GLY A 766 3.66 -14.15 23.35
CA GLY A 766 3.25 -12.74 23.26
C GLY A 766 3.57 -12.08 21.91
N ARG A 767 3.80 -12.89 20.85
CA ARG A 767 4.11 -12.39 19.50
C ARG A 767 2.92 -12.56 18.54
N PRO A 768 2.68 -11.58 17.63
CA PRO A 768 3.36 -10.29 17.51
C PRO A 768 3.13 -9.39 18.73
N GLU A 769 4.08 -8.50 19.02
CA GLU A 769 4.04 -7.67 20.23
C GLU A 769 2.77 -6.80 20.27
N GLY A 770 2.08 -6.79 21.42
CA GLY A 770 0.84 -6.05 21.58
C GLY A 770 -0.38 -6.61 20.83
N ALA A 771 -0.24 -7.70 20.06
CA ALA A 771 -1.34 -8.25 19.26
C ALA A 771 -2.52 -8.71 20.11
N LEU A 772 -2.28 -9.36 21.26
CA LEU A 772 -3.36 -9.77 22.18
C LEU A 772 -4.12 -8.54 22.74
N LYS A 773 -3.40 -7.48 23.12
CA LYS A 773 -4.01 -6.23 23.59
C LYS A 773 -4.85 -5.56 22.49
N ALA A 774 -4.33 -5.52 21.27
CA ALA A 774 -5.07 -5.01 20.11
C ALA A 774 -6.30 -5.87 19.78
N THR A 775 -6.21 -7.19 19.95
CA THR A 775 -7.32 -8.14 19.78
C THR A 775 -8.43 -7.88 20.79
N LEU A 776 -8.08 -7.68 22.07
CA LEU A 776 -9.06 -7.32 23.11
C LEU A 776 -9.72 -5.96 22.83
N SER A 777 -8.94 -4.96 22.42
CA SER A 777 -9.48 -3.64 22.05
C SER A 777 -10.40 -3.70 20.84
N LEU A 778 -10.06 -4.52 19.84
CA LEU A 778 -10.92 -4.77 18.69
C LEU A 778 -12.20 -5.51 19.10
N PHE A 779 -12.11 -6.49 20.01
CA PHE A 779 -13.25 -7.23 20.51
C PHE A 779 -14.28 -6.31 21.19
N GLU A 780 -13.81 -5.37 22.02
CA GLU A 780 -14.65 -4.33 22.61
C GLU A 780 -15.35 -3.48 21.53
N ARG A 781 -14.60 -3.08 20.51
CA ARG A 781 -15.10 -2.25 19.40
C ARG A 781 -16.16 -2.97 18.56
N VAL A 782 -16.02 -4.29 18.36
CA VAL A 782 -16.97 -5.13 17.62
C VAL A 782 -18.27 -5.32 18.41
N MET A 783 -18.19 -5.38 19.74
CA MET A 783 -19.37 -5.50 20.60
C MET A 783 -20.21 -4.22 20.68
N MET A 784 -19.67 -3.06 20.28
CA MET A 784 -20.42 -1.81 20.26
C MET A 784 -21.60 -1.88 19.27
N LYS A 785 -22.75 -1.33 19.71
CA LYS A 785 -23.96 -1.20 18.87
C LYS A 785 -23.85 -0.05 17.89
N ASP A 786 -23.23 1.05 18.31
CA ASP A 786 -22.91 2.23 17.52
C ASP A 786 -21.54 2.79 17.95
N ILE A 787 -21.03 3.82 17.27
CA ILE A 787 -19.71 4.39 17.62
C ILE A 787 -19.74 5.22 18.90
N SER A 788 -20.91 5.74 19.25
CA SER A 788 -21.14 6.68 20.35
C SER A 788 -21.38 6.02 21.70
N THR A 789 -21.94 4.80 21.73
CA THR A 789 -22.31 4.12 22.96
C THR A 789 -21.28 3.05 23.28
N PRO A 790 -20.41 3.25 24.28
CA PRO A 790 -19.50 2.22 24.73
C PRO A 790 -20.28 1.03 25.30
N VAL A 791 -19.72 -0.15 25.13
CA VAL A 791 -20.25 -1.38 25.72
C VAL A 791 -20.17 -1.23 27.25
N PRO A 792 -21.21 -1.60 28.00
CA PRO A 792 -21.12 -1.64 29.45
C PRO A 792 -19.93 -2.51 29.89
N PRO A 793 -19.07 -2.04 30.81
CA PRO A 793 -17.86 -2.77 31.18
C PRO A 793 -18.17 -4.16 31.75
N GLU A 794 -19.34 -4.34 32.38
CA GLU A 794 -19.79 -5.63 32.90
C GLU A 794 -20.09 -6.65 31.79
N GLU A 795 -20.72 -6.24 30.69
CA GLU A 795 -21.03 -7.11 29.56
C GLU A 795 -19.75 -7.56 28.85
N PHE A 796 -18.83 -6.63 28.61
CA PHE A 796 -17.54 -6.95 28.00
C PHE A 796 -16.69 -7.87 28.89
N ARG A 797 -16.64 -7.60 30.21
CA ARG A 797 -15.95 -8.46 31.17
C ARG A 797 -16.57 -9.84 31.27
N LYS A 798 -17.90 -9.95 31.19
CA LYS A 798 -18.60 -11.26 31.17
C LYS A 798 -18.16 -12.10 29.96
N GLU A 799 -18.05 -11.49 28.79
CA GLU A 799 -17.64 -12.23 27.59
C GLU A 799 -16.17 -12.66 27.64
N ILE A 800 -15.28 -11.81 28.16
CA ILE A 800 -13.88 -12.18 28.40
C ILE A 800 -13.80 -13.31 29.43
N ARG A 801 -14.58 -13.25 30.51
CA ARG A 801 -14.64 -14.32 31.51
C ARG A 801 -15.02 -15.64 30.85
N ASN A 802 -16.04 -15.67 30.00
CA ASN A 802 -16.43 -16.88 29.25
C ASN A 802 -15.28 -17.40 28.40
N CYS A 803 -14.59 -16.52 27.67
CA CYS A 803 -13.44 -16.90 26.84
C CYS A 803 -12.29 -17.49 27.66
N LEU A 804 -12.00 -16.90 28.83
CA LEU A 804 -10.92 -17.34 29.74
C LEU A 804 -11.29 -18.63 30.48
N HIS A 805 -12.55 -18.85 30.85
CA HIS A 805 -13.02 -20.12 31.39
C HIS A 805 -12.78 -21.26 30.40
N GLN A 806 -13.15 -21.04 29.13
CA GLN A 806 -12.88 -22.02 28.06
C GLN A 806 -11.38 -22.15 27.80
N ALA A 807 -10.60 -21.08 27.93
CA ALA A 807 -9.15 -21.12 27.80
C ALA A 807 -8.50 -22.02 28.85
N ALA A 808 -8.98 -21.98 30.10
CA ALA A 808 -8.49 -22.84 31.18
C ALA A 808 -8.67 -24.34 30.82
N LEU A 809 -9.86 -24.70 30.32
CA LEU A 809 -10.16 -26.06 29.87
C LEU A 809 -9.26 -26.50 28.72
N VAL A 810 -9.14 -25.68 27.68
CA VAL A 810 -8.29 -25.98 26.51
C VAL A 810 -6.82 -26.09 26.90
N ASN A 811 -6.34 -25.22 27.78
CA ASN A 811 -4.97 -25.24 28.27
C ASN A 811 -4.69 -26.52 29.08
N TYR A 812 -5.58 -26.88 30.00
CA TYR A 812 -5.43 -28.07 30.82
C TYR A 812 -5.43 -29.34 29.98
N THR A 813 -6.45 -29.53 29.14
CA THR A 813 -6.62 -30.71 28.28
C THR A 813 -5.41 -30.96 27.39
N ARG A 814 -4.74 -29.88 26.91
CA ARG A 814 -3.54 -30.03 26.09
C ARG A 814 -2.30 -30.39 26.90
N VAL A 815 -2.16 -29.85 28.11
CA VAL A 815 -1.02 -30.20 28.98
C VAL A 815 -1.17 -31.63 29.50
N SER A 816 -2.37 -32.05 29.90
CA SER A 816 -2.63 -33.44 30.30
C SER A 816 -2.36 -34.42 29.15
N ALA A 817 -2.76 -34.08 27.92
CA ALA A 817 -2.44 -34.87 26.72
C ALA A 817 -0.91 -34.92 26.45
N TYR A 818 -0.19 -33.83 26.64
CA TYR A 818 1.27 -33.79 26.50
C TYR A 818 1.99 -34.64 27.56
N ALA A 819 1.47 -34.63 28.80
CA ALA A 819 1.92 -35.48 29.89
C ALA A 819 1.53 -36.96 29.71
N LYS A 820 0.71 -37.28 28.69
CA LYS A 820 0.23 -38.63 28.33
C LYS A 820 -0.55 -39.38 29.40
N ILE A 821 -1.17 -38.67 30.33
CA ILE A 821 -1.90 -39.29 31.47
C ILE A 821 -3.08 -40.18 31.01
N GLU A 822 -3.68 -39.88 29.84
CA GLU A 822 -4.76 -40.68 29.25
C GLU A 822 -4.27 -41.99 28.59
N GLU A 823 -3.01 -42.07 28.12
CA GLU A 823 -2.43 -43.31 27.57
C GLU A 823 -1.88 -44.23 28.67
N SER A 824 -1.47 -43.69 29.82
CA SER A 824 -1.08 -44.45 31.03
C SER A 824 -2.28 -44.95 31.85
N SER A 825 -3.51 -44.76 31.38
CA SER A 825 -4.74 -45.27 32.03
C SER A 825 -5.07 -46.74 31.71
N GLY A 826 -4.14 -47.52 31.14
CA GLY A 826 -4.28 -48.97 31.01
C GLY A 826 -4.24 -49.67 32.38
N ASP A 827 -4.98 -50.77 32.54
CA ASP A 827 -5.11 -51.56 33.79
C ASP A 827 -3.77 -52.12 34.36
N ASP A 828 -2.64 -51.93 33.67
CA ASP A 828 -1.32 -52.52 33.99
C ASP A 828 -0.29 -51.51 34.58
N VAL A 829 -0.71 -50.30 34.97
CA VAL A 829 0.18 -49.21 35.45
C VAL A 829 0.24 -49.16 36.97
N THR A 830 1.45 -49.15 37.55
CA THR A 830 1.70 -49.18 39.00
C THR A 830 1.31 -47.87 39.69
N ALA A 831 0.97 -47.92 40.99
CA ALA A 831 0.64 -46.72 41.76
C ALA A 831 1.80 -45.68 41.80
N GLU A 832 3.05 -46.15 41.79
CA GLU A 832 4.25 -45.32 41.77
C GLU A 832 4.44 -44.60 40.42
N THR A 833 4.13 -45.25 39.30
CA THR A 833 4.19 -44.59 37.97
C THR A 833 3.10 -43.54 37.82
N LYS A 834 1.87 -43.81 38.30
CA LYS A 834 0.79 -42.80 38.34
C LYS A 834 1.17 -41.58 39.20
N LEU A 835 1.86 -41.78 40.32
CA LEU A 835 2.32 -40.69 41.17
C LEU A 835 3.42 -39.85 40.50
N ASN A 836 4.34 -40.49 39.76
CA ASN A 836 5.35 -39.77 38.99
C ASN A 836 4.71 -39.00 37.81
N ASP A 837 3.71 -39.58 37.14
CA ASP A 837 2.99 -38.93 36.04
C ASP A 837 2.25 -37.67 36.52
N ILE A 838 1.55 -37.72 37.66
CA ILE A 838 0.86 -36.54 38.21
C ILE A 838 1.86 -35.49 38.72
N MET A 839 3.02 -35.90 39.24
CA MET A 839 4.09 -34.98 39.63
C MET A 839 4.68 -34.26 38.43
N HIS A 840 4.94 -34.99 37.34
CA HIS A 840 5.38 -34.38 36.08
C HIS A 840 4.31 -33.44 35.50
N LEU A 841 3.02 -33.81 35.58
CA LEU A 841 1.93 -32.92 35.18
C LEU A 841 1.90 -31.65 36.04
N ALA A 842 2.09 -31.75 37.34
CA ALA A 842 2.14 -30.60 38.24
C ALA A 842 3.26 -29.61 37.86
N GLU A 843 4.46 -30.12 37.55
CA GLU A 843 5.58 -29.30 37.05
C GLU A 843 5.22 -28.58 35.74
N LEU A 844 4.66 -29.31 34.77
CA LEU A 844 4.23 -28.75 33.49
C LEU A 844 3.11 -27.70 33.65
N CYS A 845 2.19 -27.91 34.58
CA CYS A 845 1.12 -26.97 34.93
C CYS A 845 1.69 -25.68 35.53
N ILE A 846 2.61 -25.78 36.48
CA ILE A 846 3.30 -24.62 37.07
C ILE A 846 4.07 -23.85 35.99
N ASP A 847 4.84 -24.54 35.17
CA ASP A 847 5.58 -23.93 34.05
C ASP A 847 4.64 -23.25 33.05
N LEU A 848 3.49 -23.87 32.74
CA LEU A 848 2.48 -23.30 31.87
C LEU A 848 1.96 -21.97 32.42
N LEU A 849 1.60 -21.93 33.70
CA LEU A 849 1.04 -20.75 34.35
C LEU A 849 2.08 -19.63 34.49
N HIS A 850 3.33 -19.95 34.85
CA HIS A 850 4.43 -18.99 34.83
C HIS A 850 4.66 -18.39 33.44
N GLN A 851 4.61 -19.20 32.38
CA GLN A 851 4.69 -18.70 31.01
C GLN A 851 3.51 -17.78 30.66
N ASN A 852 2.30 -18.08 31.15
CA ASN A 852 1.16 -17.18 30.95
C ASN A 852 1.39 -15.82 31.58
N GLU A 853 1.89 -15.80 32.82
CA GLU A 853 2.23 -14.56 33.51
C GLU A 853 3.36 -13.81 32.80
N GLU A 854 4.39 -14.52 32.37
CA GLU A 854 5.54 -13.91 31.69
C GLU A 854 5.19 -13.25 30.36
N TYR A 855 4.41 -13.91 29.52
CA TYR A 855 4.16 -13.45 28.14
C TYR A 855 2.83 -12.73 27.94
N HIS A 856 1.86 -12.92 28.84
CA HIS A 856 0.49 -12.43 28.64
C HIS A 856 -0.04 -11.54 29.77
N ALA A 857 0.62 -11.48 30.94
CA ALA A 857 0.11 -10.68 32.06
C ALA A 857 -0.02 -9.19 31.70
N GLU A 858 0.91 -8.61 30.93
CA GLU A 858 0.83 -7.19 30.56
C GLU A 858 -0.43 -6.87 29.73
N ALA A 859 -0.81 -7.76 28.81
CA ALA A 859 -2.00 -7.57 27.98
C ALA A 859 -3.30 -7.72 28.79
N LEU A 860 -3.27 -8.52 29.86
CA LEU A 860 -4.42 -8.87 30.71
C LEU A 860 -4.39 -8.18 32.08
N ALA A 861 -3.49 -7.23 32.30
CA ALA A 861 -3.27 -6.61 33.62
C ALA A 861 -4.52 -5.92 34.20
N TRP A 862 -5.41 -5.43 33.33
CA TRP A 862 -6.66 -4.76 33.71
C TRP A 862 -7.82 -5.75 34.01
N VAL A 863 -7.61 -7.04 33.75
CA VAL A 863 -8.49 -8.19 34.07
C VAL A 863 -7.72 -9.24 34.85
N SER A 864 -6.83 -8.80 35.74
CA SER A 864 -6.01 -9.69 36.57
C SER A 864 -6.84 -10.62 37.45
N ASP A 865 -8.00 -10.16 37.92
CA ASP A 865 -8.97 -10.96 38.66
C ASP A 865 -9.54 -12.12 37.83
N LEU A 866 -9.85 -11.89 36.55
CA LEU A 866 -10.33 -12.97 35.66
C LEU A 866 -9.22 -13.99 35.34
N MET A 867 -7.94 -13.56 35.37
CA MET A 867 -6.81 -14.48 35.25
C MET A 867 -6.64 -15.37 36.49
N VAL A 868 -6.94 -14.85 37.69
CA VAL A 868 -7.01 -15.66 38.91
C VAL A 868 -8.16 -16.66 38.83
N GLU A 869 -9.35 -16.24 38.34
CA GLU A 869 -10.47 -17.16 38.06
C GLU A 869 -10.06 -18.28 37.08
N HIS A 870 -9.38 -17.93 35.97
CA HIS A 870 -8.82 -18.90 35.03
C HIS A 870 -7.87 -19.88 35.72
N GLN A 871 -6.94 -19.39 36.56
CA GLN A 871 -5.98 -20.24 37.28
C GLN A 871 -6.70 -21.19 38.26
N GLU A 872 -7.69 -20.72 39.00
CA GLU A 872 -8.49 -21.56 39.92
C GLU A 872 -9.30 -22.63 39.17
N ILE A 873 -9.88 -22.30 38.01
CA ILE A 873 -10.56 -23.30 37.16
C ILE A 873 -9.55 -24.32 36.63
N PHE A 874 -8.39 -23.86 36.16
CA PHE A 874 -7.32 -24.74 35.68
C PHE A 874 -6.87 -25.72 36.77
N TRP A 875 -6.64 -25.24 37.99
CA TRP A 875 -6.31 -26.10 39.13
C TRP A 875 -7.46 -26.99 39.58
N SER A 876 -8.72 -26.54 39.45
CA SER A 876 -9.89 -27.37 39.74
C SER A 876 -9.98 -28.58 38.80
N LEU A 877 -9.57 -28.43 37.53
CA LEU A 877 -9.47 -29.55 36.59
C LEU A 877 -8.34 -30.51 37.01
N PHE A 878 -7.19 -29.98 37.44
CA PHE A 878 -6.09 -30.78 38.00
C PHE A 878 -6.48 -31.56 39.26
N THR A 879 -7.35 -30.99 40.11
CA THR A 879 -7.85 -31.66 41.32
C THR A 879 -8.46 -33.03 41.03
N VAL A 880 -9.18 -33.16 39.91
CA VAL A 880 -9.85 -34.42 39.55
C VAL A 880 -8.80 -35.53 39.35
N ASP A 881 -7.73 -35.24 38.61
CA ASP A 881 -6.65 -36.19 38.36
C ASP A 881 -5.78 -36.44 39.59
N LEU A 882 -5.57 -35.40 40.42
CA LEU A 882 -4.88 -35.50 41.71
C LEU A 882 -5.61 -36.45 42.66
N ASP A 883 -6.91 -36.22 42.89
CA ASP A 883 -7.71 -37.00 43.83
C ASP A 883 -7.86 -38.46 43.35
N ALA A 884 -8.07 -38.66 42.03
CA ALA A 884 -8.09 -39.99 41.44
C ALA A 884 -6.77 -40.73 41.65
N THR A 885 -5.63 -40.06 41.45
CA THR A 885 -4.30 -40.67 41.66
C THR A 885 -4.06 -41.01 43.11
N LEU A 886 -4.39 -40.10 44.04
CA LEU A 886 -4.22 -40.32 45.48
C LEU A 886 -5.12 -41.43 46.01
N ALA A 887 -6.33 -41.60 45.48
CA ALA A 887 -7.23 -42.70 45.84
C ALA A 887 -6.69 -44.08 45.45
N THR A 888 -5.82 -44.16 44.43
CA THR A 888 -5.18 -45.43 44.02
C THR A 888 -3.93 -45.79 44.82
N GLN A 889 -3.44 -44.88 45.68
CA GLN A 889 -2.23 -45.13 46.46
C GLN A 889 -2.50 -46.13 47.60
N PRO A 890 -1.54 -47.00 47.96
CA PRO A 890 -1.69 -47.90 49.09
C PRO A 890 -1.84 -47.13 50.41
N PRO A 891 -2.52 -47.68 51.43
CA PRO A 891 -2.54 -47.06 52.75
C PRO A 891 -1.14 -46.98 53.35
N ASP A 892 -0.87 -45.92 54.11
CA ASP A 892 0.39 -45.65 54.82
C ASP A 892 1.63 -45.52 53.90
N THR A 893 1.46 -45.06 52.65
CA THR A 893 2.57 -44.61 51.75
C THR A 893 2.73 -43.09 51.73
N TRP A 894 3.99 -42.61 51.71
CA TRP A 894 4.33 -41.20 51.92
C TRP A 894 5.05 -40.52 50.75
N GLU A 895 5.18 -41.20 49.61
CA GLU A 895 5.87 -40.66 48.42
C GLU A 895 5.13 -39.43 47.85
N SER A 896 3.81 -39.35 48.06
CA SER A 896 2.98 -38.21 47.65
C SER A 896 3.30 -36.90 48.40
N PHE A 897 4.07 -36.92 49.48
CA PHE A 897 4.49 -35.69 50.17
C PHE A 897 5.39 -34.80 49.31
N GLN A 898 6.13 -35.36 48.35
CA GLN A 898 6.91 -34.55 47.41
C GLN A 898 6.01 -33.70 46.51
N LEU A 899 4.89 -34.28 46.05
CA LEU A 899 3.86 -33.56 45.29
C LEU A 899 3.21 -32.45 46.11
N PHE A 900 2.88 -32.73 47.39
CA PHE A 900 2.39 -31.70 48.30
C PHE A 900 3.39 -30.56 48.48
N GLN A 901 4.68 -30.88 48.69
CA GLN A 901 5.72 -29.88 48.85
C GLN A 901 5.82 -28.98 47.61
N LEU A 902 5.89 -29.57 46.41
CA LEU A 902 5.95 -28.84 45.14
C LEU A 902 4.78 -27.86 44.98
N LEU A 903 3.54 -28.35 45.12
CA LEU A 903 2.34 -27.55 44.93
C LEU A 903 2.18 -26.49 46.03
N ASN A 904 2.43 -26.85 47.30
CA ASN A 904 2.32 -25.92 48.41
C ASN A 904 3.40 -24.82 48.34
N GLU A 905 4.63 -25.13 47.95
CA GLU A 905 5.69 -24.13 47.76
C GLU A 905 5.33 -23.13 46.65
N TYR A 906 4.79 -23.62 45.53
CA TYR A 906 4.28 -22.75 44.46
C TYR A 906 3.11 -21.86 44.95
N LEU A 907 2.06 -22.46 45.51
CA LEU A 907 0.83 -21.75 45.90
C LEU A 907 1.00 -20.82 47.10
N SER A 908 1.95 -21.10 48.00
CA SER A 908 2.21 -20.26 49.17
C SER A 908 2.99 -18.98 48.82
N ASN A 909 3.80 -19.03 47.76
CA ASN A 909 4.53 -17.89 47.23
C ASN A 909 3.65 -16.97 46.36
N ASP A 910 2.53 -17.46 45.85
CA ASP A 910 1.57 -16.68 45.05
C ASP A 910 0.58 -15.91 45.96
N LEU A 911 0.47 -14.59 45.80
CA LEU A 911 -0.40 -13.75 46.63
C LEU A 911 -1.89 -13.96 46.37
N ASN A 912 -2.27 -14.40 45.16
CA ASN A 912 -3.66 -14.52 44.73
C ASN A 912 -4.21 -15.94 44.93
N LEU A 913 -3.36 -16.96 44.79
CA LEU A 913 -3.73 -18.36 44.96
C LEU A 913 -3.49 -18.88 46.39
N ASN A 914 -2.75 -18.15 47.23
CA ASN A 914 -2.54 -18.55 48.61
C ASN A 914 -3.86 -18.56 49.40
N ARG A 915 -4.21 -19.71 49.98
CA ARG A 915 -5.51 -19.98 50.61
C ARG A 915 -6.70 -19.86 49.65
N GLY A 916 -6.45 -19.97 48.35
CA GLY A 916 -7.48 -20.14 47.33
C GLY A 916 -8.26 -21.45 47.48
N LYS A 917 -9.17 -21.72 46.53
CA LYS A 917 -10.02 -22.92 46.59
C LYS A 917 -9.16 -24.18 46.47
N PHE A 918 -8.28 -24.22 45.47
CA PHE A 918 -7.38 -25.35 45.26
C PHE A 918 -6.39 -25.56 46.42
N HIS A 919 -5.75 -24.48 46.90
CA HIS A 919 -4.78 -24.59 48.00
C HIS A 919 -5.45 -25.10 49.30
N SER A 920 -6.69 -24.70 49.56
CA SER A 920 -7.45 -25.22 50.70
C SER A 920 -7.74 -26.72 50.54
N HIS A 921 -8.22 -27.14 49.37
CA HIS A 921 -8.43 -28.55 49.04
C HIS A 921 -7.15 -29.38 49.21
N LEU A 922 -6.02 -28.91 48.68
CA LEU A 922 -4.73 -29.57 48.81
C LEU A 922 -4.36 -29.80 50.29
N ARG A 923 -4.59 -28.81 51.16
CA ARG A 923 -4.34 -28.93 52.61
C ARG A 923 -5.27 -29.94 53.27
N ASP A 924 -6.54 -29.95 52.88
CA ASP A 924 -7.56 -30.85 53.44
C ASP A 924 -7.30 -32.32 53.04
N VAL A 925 -6.83 -32.56 51.81
CA VAL A 925 -6.47 -33.90 51.33
C VAL A 925 -5.22 -34.44 52.04
N PHE A 926 -4.17 -33.60 52.20
CA PHE A 926 -2.90 -34.05 52.77
C PHE A 926 -2.84 -34.00 54.31
N ALA A 927 -3.70 -33.23 54.99
CA ALA A 927 -3.69 -33.14 56.45
C ALA A 927 -3.87 -34.49 57.17
N PRO A 928 -4.87 -35.35 56.81
CA PRO A 928 -5.02 -36.67 57.42
C PRO A 928 -3.81 -37.58 57.18
N LEU A 929 -3.20 -37.52 55.99
CA LEU A 929 -1.99 -38.28 55.64
C LEU A 929 -0.81 -37.88 56.52
N VAL A 930 -0.57 -36.57 56.69
CA VAL A 930 0.53 -36.07 57.53
C VAL A 930 0.34 -36.44 59.01
N ILE A 931 -0.88 -36.33 59.54
CA ILE A 931 -1.20 -36.73 60.92
C ILE A 931 -0.90 -38.22 61.12
N ARG A 932 -1.38 -39.06 60.20
CA ARG A 932 -1.17 -40.51 60.24
C ARG A 932 0.32 -40.89 60.19
N TYR A 933 1.12 -40.21 59.38
CA TYR A 933 2.56 -40.39 59.33
C TYR A 933 3.22 -40.07 60.68
N ILE A 934 2.85 -38.94 61.30
CA ILE A 934 3.38 -38.52 62.61
C ILE A 934 3.04 -39.56 63.68
N ASP A 935 1.79 -40.04 63.73
CA ASP A 935 1.35 -41.04 64.71
C ASP A 935 2.14 -42.36 64.61
N LEU A 936 2.38 -42.83 63.37
CA LEU A 936 3.16 -44.05 63.11
C LEU A 936 4.64 -43.85 63.46
N MET A 937 5.21 -42.69 63.12
CA MET A 937 6.58 -42.34 63.47
C MET A 937 6.78 -42.21 64.98
N GLU A 938 5.86 -41.56 65.69
CA GLU A 938 5.86 -41.47 67.14
C GLU A 938 5.82 -42.87 67.78
N SER A 939 4.92 -43.72 67.31
CA SER A 939 4.80 -45.11 67.75
C SER A 939 6.09 -45.91 67.50
N SER A 940 6.71 -45.74 66.34
CA SER A 940 7.98 -46.40 65.96
C SER A 940 9.16 -45.92 66.81
N ILE A 941 9.24 -44.61 67.07
CA ILE A 941 10.25 -44.01 67.95
C ILE A 941 10.06 -44.52 69.38
N ALA A 942 8.83 -44.56 69.89
CA ALA A 942 8.51 -45.09 71.22
C ALA A 942 8.91 -46.57 71.36
N GLN A 943 8.61 -47.40 70.36
CA GLN A 943 9.02 -48.81 70.33
C GLN A 943 10.55 -48.97 70.25
N SER A 944 11.23 -48.13 69.46
CA SER A 944 12.69 -48.15 69.30
C SER A 944 13.41 -47.71 70.57
N LEU A 945 12.88 -46.69 71.26
CA LEU A 945 13.34 -46.28 72.59
C LEU A 945 13.19 -47.44 73.58
N HIS A 946 12.03 -48.12 73.60
CA HIS A 946 11.79 -49.25 74.49
C HIS A 946 12.74 -50.43 74.23
N LYS A 947 13.00 -50.77 72.97
CA LYS A 947 14.02 -51.78 72.58
C LYS A 947 15.45 -51.32 72.93
N GLY A 948 15.75 -50.03 72.82
CA GLY A 948 17.03 -49.43 73.22
C GLY A 948 17.27 -49.51 74.72
N PHE A 949 16.22 -49.31 75.53
CA PHE A 949 16.27 -49.54 76.97
C PHE A 949 16.55 -51.00 77.31
N GLN A 950 15.90 -51.96 76.63
CA GLN A 950 16.16 -53.40 76.81
C GLN A 950 17.58 -53.82 76.41
N LYS A 951 18.16 -53.23 75.35
CA LYS A 951 19.58 -53.47 74.98
C LYS A 951 20.55 -52.87 76.00
N ARG A 952 20.26 -51.70 76.59
CA ARG A 952 21.09 -51.10 77.65
C ARG A 952 21.01 -51.87 78.98
N THR A 953 19.85 -52.38 79.37
CA THR A 953 19.73 -53.27 80.55
C THR A 953 20.38 -54.63 80.30
N GLY A 954 20.33 -55.16 79.07
CA GLY A 954 21.07 -56.37 78.69
C GLY A 954 22.59 -56.20 78.75
N ALA A 955 23.12 -55.08 78.25
CA ALA A 955 24.57 -54.77 78.29
C ALA A 955 25.10 -54.45 79.70
N LEU A 956 24.22 -54.02 80.63
CA LEU A 956 24.54 -53.92 82.06
C LEU A 956 24.52 -55.28 82.77
N SER A 957 23.84 -56.30 82.21
CA SER A 957 23.82 -57.66 82.77
C SER A 957 25.02 -58.54 82.36
N GLU A 958 25.73 -58.20 81.28
CA GLU A 958 26.89 -58.98 80.80
C GLU A 958 28.24 -58.56 81.43
N ARG A 959 28.30 -57.52 82.26
CA ARG A 959 29.55 -57.11 82.94
C ARG A 959 29.80 -57.80 84.29
N ASP A 960 28.87 -58.60 84.80
CA ASP A 960 28.97 -59.24 86.12
C ASP A 960 28.96 -60.78 86.07
N VAL A 961 29.87 -61.41 85.30
CA VAL A 961 30.18 -62.84 85.48
C VAL A 961 31.69 -63.08 85.43
N VAL A 962 32.34 -62.98 86.60
CA VAL A 962 33.66 -63.55 86.88
C VAL A 962 33.48 -65.04 87.25
N PRO A 963 34.22 -65.99 86.68
CA PRO A 963 34.13 -67.39 87.11
C PRO A 963 35.07 -67.65 88.30
N GLN A 964 34.53 -67.99 89.46
CA GLN A 964 35.30 -68.65 90.52
C GLN A 964 35.38 -70.15 90.23
N ARG A 965 36.59 -70.62 89.86
CA ARG A 965 36.97 -72.04 89.93
C ARG A 965 37.46 -72.36 91.35
N THR A 966 36.91 -73.42 91.94
CA THR A 966 37.48 -74.09 93.11
C THR A 966 38.54 -75.13 92.72
N CYS A 967 39.43 -75.35 93.67
CA CYS A 967 40.73 -76.04 93.66
C CYS A 967 40.72 -77.55 93.36
N SER A 968 41.89 -78.06 92.96
CA SER A 968 42.46 -79.31 93.52
C SER A 968 43.97 -79.35 93.27
N GLY A 969 44.76 -79.53 94.34
CA GLY A 969 46.20 -79.70 94.27
C GLY A 969 46.61 -81.10 93.82
N ASN A 970 47.61 -81.13 92.94
CA ASN A 970 48.89 -81.84 93.10
C ASN A 970 49.88 -81.23 92.11
#